data_AF-A0A8C9X7F7-F1
#
_entry.id   AF-A0A8C9X7F7-F1
#
_cell.length_a   1.000
_cell.length_b   1.000
_cell.length_c   1.000
_cell.angle_alpha   90.00
_cell.angle_beta   90.00
_cell.angle_gamma   90.00
#
_symmetry.space_group_name_H-M   'P 1'
#
loop_
_entity.id
_entity.type
_entity.pdbx_description
1 polymer ?
#
loop_
_entity_poly.entity_id
_entity_poly.type
_entity_poly.pdbx_seq_one_letter_code
_entity_poly.pdbx_strand_id
1 'polypeptide(L)'
;MGQLTSKRGGLHPGVPNVQFSTNDEGPPSASERRGSRVELRRSSVYSTLDLVPQLGHYTRTLHQQTGSRPSLDALRKAFEVICFKVPTTDSGDGSLPDSGTEPSKAPPKKAPARFGWFIGVMMRCMLNIWGVILFLRVTVITSQAGIVLMWVIIGLSVMVTTITGLSISAIATNGRVASGGTYFMISRSLGYELGAPIGLVFSFANALACALNTVGFSIVVKDLMRDYNTTIVDDVNDVRIIGVITLVILLMIVLAGMEWESKTQILFFIILLVSFSDYLVGTIIPPSQEKQAKGIFRYNKDIFISNLTPDWRGPDGNFFRMFSIFFPGATGILSGVNICGDLKDPASAIPKGTLGAIFFTTLSYLVLSVTSGASVVRDASGNMSDFVGGNITSDCVGLGCQFGWNFTKCTLSQTCKFGLANTSKVMGLLSGSYYLIIAGVFAATLSSALGFLVSAPKVFQCLCKDKIYPYIGVFAKGYGKNNEPFRAYILCFFIAVGLVLIGDLNTIAALNSNLFMCSYALINFSCFHASFTNAPGWRPMFHYYNKWLALFAAAIAVLLMFLFTWWAALFVLSFMAILFIYVTYNKPNVNWGSSVQAGSYNMALSYSVALSSVNDHVKNFRPQCLVLTGPPNQRPALVDFVDSFTKHASLMICGDIIMNQDRQTRLQDDTDRLVKWMNKRKVRSFYSPFTADSLRVGARNLLQASGLGKLKPNILVLGFKSNWRDSSPESIEDYINTIYDTFDTNYSLCILRMVEGLDVSDQFDFEVNQGFEPEESVEKEDQQSSEKKPADDIPDEDKSDQIKTVFQIDQGKKTIDIYWIADDGGLTLLVPYLLTRRKRWQNCKVRVFIVGDEQNMEESRTEMLRLLDRFRFGFKDVTVMTDSEKHPQAKNLERFEDSVASFRLYDEQQDGVLAQELRENAPWKISDKEFEAFRQKSETKVKLNEIIRRNSIYAGLVVVSLPVPHSDCTSALYMAWLDTLTCGLHCPVVLIRGNQEDVLTFYCQ
;
A
#
# COMPACT_ATOMS: atom_id res chain seq x y z
N MET A 1 -4.34 45.33 18.79
CA MET A 1 -3.15 45.80 19.53
C MET A 1 -1.92 45.28 18.78
N GLY A 2 -1.16 46.08 18.04
CA GLY A 2 -1.30 47.52 17.73
C GLY A 2 -0.68 47.86 16.37
N GLN A 3 -0.97 49.05 15.83
CA GLN A 3 -0.34 49.57 14.61
C GLN A 3 1.05 50.17 14.92
N LEU A 4 1.90 50.32 13.91
CA LEU A 4 2.99 51.31 13.92
C LEU A 4 3.29 51.82 12.50
N THR A 5 3.47 53.13 12.35
CA THR A 5 3.61 53.82 11.04
C THR A 5 4.57 55.01 11.11
N SER A 6 5.37 55.23 10.06
CA SER A 6 6.10 56.48 9.75
C SER A 6 6.54 56.40 8.27
N LYS A 7 6.25 57.31 7.33
CA LYS A 7 6.57 58.76 7.18
C LYS A 7 8.09 58.99 6.92
N ARG A 8 8.53 59.92 6.03
CA ARG A 8 7.82 61.01 5.31
C ARG A 8 8.60 61.57 4.08
N GLY A 9 7.88 62.10 3.08
CA GLY A 9 8.31 63.20 2.17
C GLY A 9 9.19 62.84 0.95
N GLY A 10 9.08 63.46 -0.25
CA GLY A 10 7.97 64.25 -0.84
C GLY A 10 8.31 65.69 -1.26
N LEU A 11 8.15 66.02 -2.56
CA LEU A 11 8.09 67.40 -3.09
C LEU A 11 7.49 67.47 -4.52
N HIS A 12 6.67 68.49 -4.78
CA HIS A 12 6.03 68.90 -6.06
C HIS A 12 5.72 70.41 -5.93
N PRO A 13 5.68 71.23 -7.00
CA PRO A 13 4.42 71.43 -7.75
C PRO A 13 4.58 71.78 -9.26
N GLY A 14 3.47 71.88 -10.01
CA GLY A 14 3.46 72.39 -11.40
C GLY A 14 2.19 72.04 -12.20
N VAL A 15 1.14 72.86 -12.10
CA VAL A 15 -0.21 72.74 -12.72
C VAL A 15 -0.65 74.21 -12.98
N PRO A 16 -1.34 74.64 -14.08
CA PRO A 16 -2.61 74.08 -14.62
C PRO A 16 -2.76 74.26 -16.18
N ASN A 17 -3.92 74.28 -16.90
CA ASN A 17 -5.35 74.03 -16.65
C ASN A 17 -6.19 73.81 -17.96
N VAL A 18 -7.49 73.45 -17.81
CA VAL A 18 -8.69 73.95 -18.57
C VAL A 18 -8.94 73.67 -20.08
N GLN A 19 -10.02 72.88 -20.33
CA GLN A 19 -11.19 73.07 -21.26
C GLN A 19 -10.99 73.33 -22.79
N PHE A 20 -11.99 73.35 -23.69
CA PHE A 20 -13.46 73.10 -23.64
C PHE A 20 -13.92 72.30 -24.91
N SER A 21 -15.23 72.04 -25.01
CA SER A 21 -15.94 71.19 -25.97
C SER A 21 -16.39 71.84 -27.30
N THR A 22 -17.06 71.02 -28.14
CA THR A 22 -18.18 71.31 -29.08
C THR A 22 -17.96 71.97 -30.46
N ASN A 23 -18.33 71.18 -31.49
CA ASN A 23 -19.26 71.49 -32.60
C ASN A 23 -18.84 72.14 -33.94
N ASP A 24 -19.33 71.45 -34.99
CA ASP A 24 -19.95 71.92 -36.25
C ASP A 24 -19.14 72.49 -37.45
N GLU A 25 -19.85 72.48 -38.58
CA GLU A 25 -19.59 73.04 -39.92
C GLU A 25 -18.52 72.38 -40.84
N GLY A 26 -19.01 71.71 -41.89
CA GLY A 26 -18.39 71.75 -43.23
C GLY A 26 -18.98 72.91 -44.05
N PRO A 27 -18.73 73.06 -45.38
CA PRO A 27 -18.21 72.07 -46.33
C PRO A 27 -16.85 72.51 -46.96
N PRO A 28 -16.36 71.84 -48.04
CA PRO A 28 -16.73 72.31 -49.39
C PRO A 28 -16.96 71.18 -50.42
N SER A 29 -17.46 71.55 -51.61
CA SER A 29 -17.75 70.65 -52.74
C SER A 29 -16.92 70.99 -53.99
N ALA A 30 -16.55 69.94 -54.75
CA ALA A 30 -15.82 69.97 -56.03
C ALA A 30 -14.38 70.55 -55.98
N SER A 31 -13.40 70.04 -56.74
CA SER A 31 -13.48 69.29 -58.01
C SER A 31 -12.46 68.13 -58.13
N GLU A 32 -12.55 67.41 -59.25
CA GLU A 32 -11.53 66.50 -59.80
C GLU A 32 -11.09 65.25 -59.00
N ARG A 33 -11.86 64.17 -59.16
CA ARG A 33 -11.37 62.93 -59.79
C ARG A 33 -12.55 62.11 -60.34
N ARG A 34 -12.50 61.72 -61.62
CA ARG A 34 -13.55 60.94 -62.29
C ARG A 34 -12.92 59.93 -63.24
N GLY A 35 -13.40 58.68 -63.17
CA GLY A 35 -12.83 57.52 -63.85
C GLY A 35 -12.17 56.57 -62.84
N SER A 36 -12.33 55.26 -62.93
CA SER A 36 -12.98 54.46 -63.98
C SER A 36 -14.41 53.97 -63.62
N ARG A 37 -15.10 53.43 -64.63
CA ARG A 37 -16.37 52.69 -64.54
C ARG A 37 -16.32 51.61 -65.62
N VAL A 38 -16.91 50.42 -65.40
CA VAL A 38 -16.81 49.23 -66.28
C VAL A 38 -15.39 48.62 -66.17
N GLU A 39 -15.17 47.30 -66.12
CA GLU A 39 -15.95 46.18 -66.66
C GLU A 39 -16.15 44.98 -65.69
N LEU A 40 -16.96 44.00 -66.11
CA LEU A 40 -17.36 42.80 -65.36
C LEU A 40 -16.85 41.53 -66.05
N ARG A 41 -16.68 40.45 -65.27
CA ARG A 41 -16.37 39.06 -65.68
C ARG A 41 -14.92 38.76 -66.15
N ARG A 42 -14.23 37.97 -65.33
CA ARG A 42 -14.24 36.51 -65.54
C ARG A 42 -13.97 35.75 -64.23
N SER A 43 -14.77 34.72 -63.97
CA SER A 43 -14.46 33.68 -62.98
C SER A 43 -13.35 32.79 -63.53
N SER A 44 -12.33 32.50 -62.71
CA SER A 44 -11.22 31.59 -63.03
C SER A 44 -11.21 30.41 -62.06
N VAL A 45 -10.62 29.28 -62.47
CA VAL A 45 -10.85 27.95 -61.88
C VAL A 45 -9.61 27.43 -61.14
N TYR A 46 -8.96 28.28 -60.32
CA TYR A 46 -7.72 27.91 -59.62
C TYR A 46 -7.56 28.55 -58.23
N SER A 47 -7.10 27.73 -57.28
CA SER A 47 -6.41 28.06 -56.01
C SER A 47 -7.14 28.89 -54.94
N THR A 48 -6.87 28.72 -53.64
CA THR A 48 -6.38 27.59 -52.81
C THR A 48 -6.83 27.90 -51.37
N LEU A 49 -7.00 26.90 -50.49
CA LEU A 49 -7.43 27.15 -49.09
C LEU A 49 -6.67 26.34 -48.02
N ASP A 50 -5.49 25.83 -48.34
CA ASP A 50 -4.47 25.45 -47.35
C ASP A 50 -3.44 26.60 -47.22
N LEU A 51 -3.01 26.92 -46.00
CA LEU A 51 -1.88 27.83 -45.75
C LEU A 51 -0.71 27.06 -45.10
N VAL A 52 0.49 27.38 -45.57
CA VAL A 52 1.77 26.96 -44.97
C VAL A 52 1.90 27.59 -43.57
N PRO A 53 2.44 26.89 -42.55
CA PRO A 53 2.65 27.46 -41.22
C PRO A 53 3.55 28.71 -41.28
N GLN A 54 3.11 29.79 -40.62
CA GLN A 54 3.82 31.06 -40.54
C GLN A 54 4.12 31.43 -39.09
N LEU A 55 5.31 32.00 -38.85
CA LEU A 55 5.80 32.42 -37.52
C LEU A 55 4.81 33.29 -36.73
N GLY A 56 4.00 34.09 -37.42
CA GLY A 56 3.03 35.02 -36.81
C GLY A 56 1.88 34.35 -36.05
N HIS A 57 1.53 33.09 -36.35
CA HIS A 57 0.47 32.38 -35.63
C HIS A 57 0.85 32.07 -34.17
N TYR A 58 2.14 31.99 -33.86
CA TYR A 58 2.66 31.70 -32.52
C TYR A 58 3.06 32.95 -31.71
N THR A 59 2.77 34.16 -32.19
CA THR A 59 3.10 35.41 -31.50
C THR A 59 1.87 36.10 -30.88
N ARG A 60 1.66 35.92 -29.57
CA ARG A 60 0.77 36.78 -28.77
C ARG A 60 1.53 37.97 -28.18
N THR A 61 1.55 39.07 -28.90
CA THR A 61 1.93 40.40 -28.38
C THR A 61 0.72 41.08 -27.75
N LEU A 62 0.89 41.58 -26.52
CA LEU A 62 -0.22 41.98 -25.64
C LEU A 62 -0.66 43.44 -25.87
N HIS A 63 -1.07 43.84 -27.08
CA HIS A 63 -1.80 45.11 -27.34
C HIS A 63 -2.40 45.22 -28.76
N GLN A 64 -3.49 44.49 -29.05
CA GLN A 64 -4.47 44.86 -30.09
C GLN A 64 -5.82 44.19 -29.86
N GLN A 65 -6.93 44.88 -30.17
CA GLN A 65 -8.28 44.39 -29.88
C GLN A 65 -8.89 43.59 -31.03
N THR A 66 -9.08 42.29 -30.77
CA THR A 66 -10.18 41.43 -31.26
C THR A 66 -10.72 41.64 -32.68
N GLY A 67 -10.29 40.77 -33.61
CA GLY A 67 -11.18 40.23 -34.64
C GLY A 67 -11.80 38.93 -34.15
N SER A 68 -13.11 38.87 -33.93
CA SER A 68 -13.81 37.67 -33.45
C SER A 68 -14.34 36.82 -34.61
N ARG A 69 -14.45 35.50 -34.43
CA ARG A 69 -15.23 34.59 -35.30
C ARG A 69 -16.45 34.06 -34.52
N PRO A 70 -17.62 33.93 -35.15
CA PRO A 70 -18.88 33.64 -34.45
C PRO A 70 -19.01 32.17 -34.01
N SER A 71 -19.85 31.93 -33.00
CA SER A 71 -20.20 30.61 -32.48
C SER A 71 -21.42 30.00 -33.18
N LEU A 72 -21.41 28.67 -33.37
CA LEU A 72 -22.50 27.95 -34.05
C LEU A 72 -23.78 27.82 -33.20
N ASP A 73 -23.65 27.94 -31.87
CA ASP A 73 -24.79 28.00 -30.91
C ASP A 73 -25.73 29.19 -31.17
N ALA A 74 -25.28 30.24 -31.84
CA ALA A 74 -26.02 31.50 -32.00
C ALA A 74 -27.13 31.47 -33.07
N LEU A 75 -27.38 30.32 -33.74
CA LEU A 75 -28.30 30.24 -34.89
C LEU A 75 -29.40 29.17 -34.81
N ARG A 76 -29.57 28.47 -33.66
CA ARG A 76 -30.61 27.42 -33.57
C ARG A 76 -31.29 27.25 -32.19
N LYS A 77 -32.08 28.26 -31.77
CA LYS A 77 -33.28 28.01 -30.94
C LYS A 77 -34.30 29.14 -30.90
N ALA A 78 -35.56 28.73 -30.67
CA ALA A 78 -36.75 29.49 -30.29
C ALA A 78 -37.31 30.56 -31.27
N PHE A 79 -38.51 30.29 -31.80
CA PHE A 79 -39.72 30.83 -31.15
C PHE A 79 -40.85 29.79 -31.16
N GLU A 80 -41.99 30.11 -30.54
CA GLU A 80 -42.80 29.12 -29.79
C GLU A 80 -44.32 29.11 -30.08
N VAL A 81 -44.93 27.94 -29.79
CA VAL A 81 -46.25 27.72 -29.16
C VAL A 81 -47.55 28.18 -29.85
N ILE A 82 -48.52 27.25 -29.91
CA ILE A 82 -49.89 27.40 -29.39
C ILE A 82 -50.45 26.00 -29.04
N CYS A 83 -51.26 25.89 -27.99
CA CYS A 83 -51.74 24.63 -27.41
C CYS A 83 -53.13 24.22 -27.93
N PHE A 84 -53.56 22.96 -27.69
CA PHE A 84 -54.74 22.71 -26.84
C PHE A 84 -55.01 21.23 -26.44
N LYS A 85 -55.40 21.06 -25.15
CA LYS A 85 -56.32 20.06 -24.55
C LYS A 85 -55.94 18.56 -24.44
N VAL A 86 -56.54 17.97 -23.41
CA VAL A 86 -56.50 16.55 -22.97
C VAL A 86 -57.96 16.07 -22.86
N PRO A 87 -58.25 14.77 -23.09
CA PRO A 87 -58.88 13.98 -22.03
C PRO A 87 -58.23 12.59 -21.82
N THR A 88 -58.66 11.92 -20.75
CA THR A 88 -58.16 10.65 -20.18
C THR A 88 -58.89 9.39 -20.70
N THR A 89 -58.23 8.21 -20.66
CA THR A 89 -58.84 6.92 -20.24
C THR A 89 -57.80 5.83 -19.94
N ASP A 90 -57.81 5.37 -18.68
CA ASP A 90 -57.79 4.00 -18.12
C ASP A 90 -56.93 2.82 -18.64
N SER A 91 -56.54 2.00 -17.64
CA SER A 91 -56.13 0.58 -17.64
C SER A 91 -54.71 0.22 -18.14
N GLY A 92 -53.98 -0.73 -17.51
CA GLY A 92 -54.33 -1.55 -16.34
C GLY A 92 -53.12 -2.19 -15.62
N ASP A 93 -53.39 -2.92 -14.54
CA ASP A 93 -52.40 -3.47 -13.58
C ASP A 93 -51.52 -4.62 -14.11
N GLY A 94 -50.40 -4.89 -13.43
CA GLY A 94 -49.42 -5.91 -13.86
C GLY A 94 -48.33 -6.32 -12.86
N SER A 95 -48.54 -6.26 -11.54
CA SER A 95 -47.51 -6.63 -10.54
C SER A 95 -47.55 -8.11 -10.12
N LEU A 96 -46.46 -8.86 -10.33
CA LEU A 96 -46.25 -10.27 -9.92
C LEU A 96 -44.73 -10.61 -9.97
N PRO A 97 -44.20 -11.58 -9.21
CA PRO A 97 -44.29 -11.74 -7.75
C PRO A 97 -42.90 -11.85 -7.06
N ASP A 98 -42.87 -11.71 -5.74
CA ASP A 98 -41.71 -12.05 -4.91
C ASP A 98 -41.74 -13.52 -4.45
N SER A 99 -40.72 -14.30 -4.81
CA SER A 99 -40.49 -15.65 -4.26
C SER A 99 -39.03 -16.09 -4.45
N GLY A 100 -38.18 -15.87 -3.42
CA GLY A 100 -36.71 -16.02 -3.51
C GLY A 100 -36.00 -16.87 -2.44
N THR A 101 -36.73 -17.75 -1.72
CA THR A 101 -36.20 -18.86 -0.90
C THR A 101 -35.08 -18.53 0.12
N GLU A 102 -35.42 -18.30 1.40
CA GLU A 102 -34.43 -18.42 2.50
C GLU A 102 -33.88 -19.87 2.56
N PRO A 103 -32.56 -20.08 2.64
CA PRO A 103 -32.01 -21.38 2.98
C PRO A 103 -32.31 -21.72 4.45
N SER A 104 -33.06 -22.79 4.67
CA SER A 104 -33.54 -23.20 6.00
C SER A 104 -32.42 -23.34 7.03
N LYS A 105 -32.54 -22.65 8.16
CA LYS A 105 -31.60 -22.73 9.29
C LYS A 105 -31.65 -24.15 9.90
N ALA A 106 -30.62 -24.95 9.62
CA ALA A 106 -30.40 -26.23 10.31
C ALA A 106 -30.38 -26.02 11.84
N PRO A 107 -30.88 -26.99 12.64
CA PRO A 107 -30.96 -26.84 14.09
C PRO A 107 -29.56 -26.61 14.69
N PRO A 108 -29.43 -25.72 15.69
CA PRO A 108 -28.13 -25.40 16.26
C PRO A 108 -27.56 -26.63 16.97
N LYS A 109 -26.51 -27.23 16.38
CA LYS A 109 -25.63 -28.17 17.10
C LYS A 109 -25.21 -27.49 18.41
N LYS A 110 -25.44 -28.16 19.55
CA LYS A 110 -25.15 -27.62 20.89
C LYS A 110 -23.76 -26.98 20.91
N ALA A 111 -23.71 -25.66 20.97
CA ALA A 111 -22.45 -24.93 21.02
C ALA A 111 -21.71 -25.30 22.32
N PRO A 112 -20.37 -25.40 22.31
CA PRO A 112 -19.60 -25.60 23.54
C PRO A 112 -19.87 -24.46 24.52
N ALA A 113 -19.80 -24.76 25.82
CA ALA A 113 -20.14 -23.82 26.88
C ALA A 113 -19.15 -22.62 26.89
N ARG A 114 -19.57 -21.51 26.29
CA ARG A 114 -18.74 -20.31 26.15
C ARG A 114 -18.57 -19.55 27.46
N PHE A 115 -17.36 -19.08 27.72
CA PHE A 115 -17.01 -18.38 28.95
C PHE A 115 -17.61 -16.97 29.01
N GLY A 116 -17.96 -16.54 30.22
CA GLY A 116 -18.27 -15.15 30.55
C GLY A 116 -17.01 -14.31 30.81
N TRP A 117 -17.16 -12.98 30.79
CA TRP A 117 -16.04 -12.02 30.88
C TRP A 117 -15.15 -12.20 32.12
N PHE A 118 -15.73 -12.55 33.28
CA PHE A 118 -15.00 -12.76 34.53
C PHE A 118 -14.03 -13.95 34.45
N ILE A 119 -14.54 -15.13 34.04
CA ILE A 119 -13.75 -16.37 33.98
C ILE A 119 -12.83 -16.38 32.74
N GLY A 120 -13.37 -16.01 31.58
CA GLY A 120 -12.65 -16.11 30.31
C GLY A 120 -11.60 -15.01 30.09
N VAL A 121 -11.81 -13.80 30.63
CA VAL A 121 -10.88 -12.67 30.44
C VAL A 121 -10.25 -12.24 31.76
N MET A 122 -11.04 -11.80 32.74
CA MET A 122 -10.49 -11.14 33.93
C MET A 122 -9.57 -12.06 34.75
N MET A 123 -10.05 -13.26 35.12
CA MET A 123 -9.28 -14.26 35.85
C MET A 123 -8.01 -14.67 35.09
N ARG A 124 -8.10 -14.91 33.78
CA ARG A 124 -6.94 -15.26 32.94
C ARG A 124 -5.91 -14.14 32.87
N CYS A 125 -6.33 -12.88 32.73
CA CYS A 125 -5.41 -11.74 32.77
C CYS A 125 -4.78 -11.61 34.17
N MET A 126 -5.55 -11.69 35.26
CA MET A 126 -5.03 -11.60 36.63
C MET A 126 -3.98 -12.70 36.93
N LEU A 127 -4.23 -13.95 36.55
CA LEU A 127 -3.27 -15.06 36.73
C LEU A 127 -1.94 -14.88 35.98
N ASN A 128 -1.95 -14.20 34.83
CA ASN A 128 -0.74 -13.98 34.02
C ASN A 128 -0.03 -12.65 34.36
N ILE A 129 -0.71 -11.71 35.01
CA ILE A 129 -0.11 -10.51 35.60
C ILE A 129 0.56 -10.86 36.95
N TRP A 130 -0.15 -11.60 37.81
CA TRP A 130 0.34 -12.12 39.09
C TRP A 130 1.32 -13.30 38.92
N GLY A 131 2.40 -13.10 38.16
CA GLY A 131 3.50 -14.06 38.04
C GLY A 131 4.57 -13.90 39.13
N VAL A 132 5.74 -14.51 38.91
CA VAL A 132 6.90 -14.57 39.83
C VAL A 132 7.26 -13.25 40.53
N ILE A 133 7.16 -12.12 39.80
CA ILE A 133 7.59 -10.79 40.26
C ILE A 133 6.84 -10.35 41.53
N LEU A 134 5.56 -10.73 41.66
CA LEU A 134 4.68 -10.36 42.78
C LEU A 134 5.28 -10.74 44.14
N PHE A 135 5.81 -11.96 44.25
CA PHE A 135 6.32 -12.51 45.51
C PHE A 135 7.84 -12.36 45.68
N LEU A 136 8.63 -12.53 44.60
CA LEU A 136 10.09 -12.61 44.70
C LEU A 136 10.85 -11.31 44.41
N ARG A 137 10.15 -10.24 43.96
CA ARG A 137 10.80 -8.99 43.53
C ARG A 137 10.13 -7.70 44.03
N VAL A 138 8.82 -7.65 44.26
CA VAL A 138 8.14 -6.43 44.77
C VAL A 138 8.81 -5.88 46.05
N THR A 139 9.16 -6.75 47.00
CA THR A 139 9.82 -6.38 48.27
C THR A 139 11.22 -5.80 48.04
N VAL A 140 12.06 -6.49 47.25
CA VAL A 140 13.45 -6.11 46.94
C VAL A 140 13.52 -4.82 46.11
N ILE A 141 12.56 -4.61 45.21
CA ILE A 141 12.45 -3.36 44.45
C ILE A 141 11.96 -2.22 45.37
N THR A 142 11.03 -2.50 46.30
CA THR A 142 10.56 -1.50 47.28
C THR A 142 11.67 -1.05 48.23
N SER A 143 12.56 -1.93 48.69
CA SER A 143 13.71 -1.53 49.52
C SER A 143 14.72 -0.67 48.77
N GLN A 144 15.06 -1.01 47.52
CA GLN A 144 16.06 -0.24 46.76
C GLN A 144 15.50 1.08 46.22
N ALA A 145 14.31 1.09 45.61
CA ALA A 145 13.72 2.30 45.07
C ALA A 145 13.10 3.20 46.16
N GLY A 146 12.72 2.63 47.30
CA GLY A 146 11.83 3.28 48.27
C GLY A 146 10.38 3.26 47.80
N ILE A 147 9.44 3.40 48.74
CA ILE A 147 8.00 3.26 48.50
C ILE A 147 7.51 4.25 47.42
N VAL A 148 7.96 5.51 47.48
CA VAL A 148 7.51 6.58 46.55
C VAL A 148 7.93 6.27 45.11
N LEU A 149 9.18 5.84 44.91
CA LEU A 149 9.70 5.60 43.57
C LEU A 149 9.24 4.24 43.01
N MET A 150 8.99 3.26 43.87
CA MET A 150 8.27 2.03 43.49
C MET A 150 6.84 2.34 43.00
N TRP A 151 6.13 3.25 43.66
CA TRP A 151 4.84 3.74 43.17
C TRP A 151 4.92 4.45 41.81
N VAL A 152 6.02 5.16 41.51
CA VAL A 152 6.28 5.70 40.16
C VAL A 152 6.55 4.58 39.14
N ILE A 153 7.31 3.54 39.49
CA ILE A 153 7.54 2.36 38.63
C ILE A 153 6.21 1.65 38.31
N ILE A 154 5.35 1.45 39.31
CA ILE A 154 4.00 0.88 39.13
C ILE A 154 3.17 1.80 38.23
N GLY A 155 3.11 3.11 38.53
CA GLY A 155 2.33 4.09 37.76
C GLY A 155 2.73 4.17 36.28
N LEU A 156 4.02 4.19 35.97
CA LEU A 156 4.52 4.18 34.58
C LEU A 156 4.18 2.87 33.86
N SER A 157 4.32 1.71 34.55
CA SER A 157 3.94 0.40 34.01
C SER A 157 2.44 0.36 33.66
N VAL A 158 1.61 0.80 34.60
CA VAL A 158 0.14 0.79 34.49
C VAL A 158 -0.35 1.79 33.44
N MET A 159 0.28 2.96 33.30
CA MET A 159 -0.02 3.89 32.21
C MET A 159 0.16 3.22 30.83
N VAL A 160 1.30 2.55 30.61
CA VAL A 160 1.58 1.86 29.33
C VAL A 160 0.59 0.72 29.10
N THR A 161 0.31 -0.12 30.11
CA THR A 161 -0.56 -1.30 29.94
C THR A 161 -2.04 -0.94 29.87
N THR A 162 -2.50 0.09 30.61
CA THR A 162 -3.86 0.62 30.49
C THR A 162 -4.10 1.20 29.11
N ILE A 163 -3.22 2.08 28.58
CA ILE A 163 -3.42 2.65 27.23
C ILE A 163 -3.38 1.55 26.17
N THR A 164 -2.47 0.58 26.31
CA THR A 164 -2.44 -0.59 25.40
C THR A 164 -3.74 -1.40 25.51
N GLY A 165 -4.32 -1.53 26.71
CA GLY A 165 -5.65 -2.11 26.95
C GLY A 165 -6.80 -1.33 26.27
N LEU A 166 -6.73 0.00 26.22
CA LEU A 166 -7.69 0.84 25.47
C LEU A 166 -7.55 0.61 23.96
N SER A 167 -6.31 0.53 23.43
CA SER A 167 -6.05 0.19 22.03
C SER A 167 -6.54 -1.22 21.68
N ILE A 168 -6.27 -2.22 22.51
CA ILE A 168 -6.80 -3.59 22.35
C ILE A 168 -8.33 -3.60 22.38
N SER A 169 -8.95 -2.78 23.24
CA SER A 169 -10.42 -2.63 23.30
C SER A 169 -11.00 -1.99 22.03
N ALA A 170 -10.26 -1.08 21.38
CA ALA A 170 -10.61 -0.54 20.08
C ALA A 170 -10.53 -1.62 18.98
N ILE A 171 -9.47 -2.44 18.94
CA ILE A 171 -9.36 -3.58 18.01
C ILE A 171 -10.49 -4.61 18.28
N ALA A 172 -10.76 -4.97 19.53
CA ALA A 172 -11.78 -5.96 19.92
C ALA A 172 -13.22 -5.50 19.66
N THR A 173 -13.46 -4.20 19.44
CA THR A 173 -14.75 -3.63 19.03
C THR A 173 -14.78 -3.28 17.53
N ASN A 174 -13.71 -3.53 16.78
CA ASN A 174 -13.63 -3.30 15.35
C ASN A 174 -14.20 -4.50 14.55
N GLY A 175 -15.51 -4.51 14.32
CA GLY A 175 -16.19 -5.56 13.54
C GLY A 175 -16.46 -6.84 14.34
N ARG A 176 -16.54 -7.98 13.64
CA ARG A 176 -16.84 -9.29 14.24
C ARG A 176 -15.58 -10.09 14.54
N VAL A 177 -15.23 -10.18 15.83
CA VAL A 177 -14.17 -11.06 16.32
C VAL A 177 -14.54 -12.54 16.08
N ALA A 178 -13.74 -13.24 15.27
CA ALA A 178 -13.84 -14.68 15.06
C ALA A 178 -12.82 -15.45 15.94
N SER A 179 -12.87 -16.78 15.92
CA SER A 179 -12.19 -17.66 16.88
C SER A 179 -10.68 -17.90 16.62
N GLY A 180 -9.95 -16.88 16.17
CA GLY A 180 -8.51 -16.97 15.86
C GLY A 180 -7.56 -16.38 16.91
N GLY A 181 -8.08 -15.93 18.05
CA GLY A 181 -7.29 -15.33 19.13
C GLY A 181 -6.66 -13.97 18.79
N THR A 182 -5.73 -13.53 19.63
CA THR A 182 -5.08 -12.21 19.60
C THR A 182 -4.49 -11.84 18.25
N TYR A 183 -3.68 -12.72 17.63
CA TYR A 183 -3.04 -12.42 16.35
C TYR A 183 -4.07 -12.24 15.22
N PHE A 184 -5.10 -13.10 15.14
CA PHE A 184 -6.16 -12.96 14.14
C PHE A 184 -6.93 -11.65 14.30
N MET A 185 -7.25 -11.28 15.55
CA MET A 185 -7.92 -10.01 15.86
C MET A 185 -7.11 -8.79 15.40
N ILE A 186 -5.78 -8.81 15.61
CA ILE A 186 -4.84 -7.77 15.17
C ILE A 186 -4.72 -7.75 13.64
N SER A 187 -4.42 -8.90 13.01
CA SER A 187 -4.09 -8.98 11.59
C SER A 187 -5.27 -8.68 10.67
N ARG A 188 -6.50 -9.02 11.07
CA ARG A 188 -7.73 -8.70 10.32
C ARG A 188 -8.28 -7.30 10.59
N SER A 189 -7.77 -6.58 11.59
CA SER A 189 -8.15 -5.18 11.86
C SER A 189 -7.17 -4.15 11.29
N LEU A 190 -5.88 -4.52 11.17
CA LEU A 190 -4.79 -3.59 10.85
C LEU A 190 -4.09 -3.89 9.51
N GLY A 191 -4.29 -5.10 8.97
CA GLY A 191 -3.64 -5.62 7.77
C GLY A 191 -2.49 -6.59 8.08
N TYR A 192 -2.12 -7.41 7.09
CA TYR A 192 -1.06 -8.42 7.24
C TYR A 192 0.33 -7.80 7.49
N GLU A 193 0.61 -6.64 6.90
CA GLU A 193 1.90 -5.92 6.97
C GLU A 193 2.29 -5.57 8.42
N LEU A 194 1.32 -5.16 9.24
CA LEU A 194 1.50 -4.85 10.67
C LEU A 194 1.21 -6.07 11.55
N GLY A 195 0.20 -6.89 11.20
CA GLY A 195 -0.22 -8.03 12.00
C GLY A 195 0.82 -9.15 12.09
N ALA A 196 1.52 -9.47 11.00
CA ALA A 196 2.50 -10.58 10.98
C ALA A 196 3.73 -10.35 11.86
N PRO A 197 4.43 -9.19 11.79
CA PRO A 197 5.53 -8.90 12.70
C PRO A 197 5.08 -8.91 14.18
N ILE A 198 3.93 -8.27 14.48
CA ILE A 198 3.38 -8.21 15.86
C ILE A 198 3.10 -9.63 16.38
N GLY A 199 2.47 -10.49 15.57
CA GLY A 199 2.19 -11.88 15.95
C GLY A 199 3.47 -12.68 16.25
N LEU A 200 4.52 -12.50 15.45
CA LEU A 200 5.78 -13.22 15.61
C LEU A 200 6.52 -12.83 16.91
N VAL A 201 6.71 -11.53 17.16
CA VAL A 201 7.38 -11.07 18.40
C VAL A 201 6.52 -11.29 19.63
N PHE A 202 5.19 -11.17 19.56
CA PHE A 202 4.31 -11.52 20.68
C PHE A 202 4.38 -13.03 21.01
N SER A 203 4.50 -13.91 20.02
CA SER A 203 4.75 -15.34 20.26
C SER A 203 6.08 -15.58 20.98
N PHE A 204 7.17 -14.95 20.53
CA PHE A 204 8.49 -15.07 21.15
C PHE A 204 8.54 -14.50 22.58
N ALA A 205 7.90 -13.34 22.81
CA ALA A 205 7.76 -12.72 24.13
C ALA A 205 7.01 -13.65 25.12
N ASN A 206 5.95 -14.31 24.67
CA ASN A 206 5.23 -15.29 25.49
C ASN A 206 6.10 -16.53 25.81
N ALA A 207 6.91 -17.03 24.87
CA ALA A 207 7.84 -18.14 25.15
C ALA A 207 8.89 -17.78 26.23
N LEU A 208 9.36 -16.53 26.22
CA LEU A 208 10.26 -15.98 27.24
C LEU A 208 9.56 -15.75 28.59
N ALA A 209 8.30 -15.30 28.60
CA ALA A 209 7.50 -15.19 29.84
C ALA A 209 7.19 -16.55 30.48
N CYS A 210 7.09 -17.63 29.69
CA CYS A 210 7.03 -19.00 30.20
C CYS A 210 8.35 -19.37 30.92
N ALA A 211 9.50 -19.16 30.27
CA ALA A 211 10.81 -19.43 30.87
C ALA A 211 11.03 -18.62 32.17
N LEU A 212 10.67 -17.32 32.17
CA LEU A 212 10.77 -16.43 33.33
C LEU A 212 10.02 -16.97 34.55
N ASN A 213 8.77 -17.40 34.38
CA ASN A 213 7.97 -17.92 35.48
C ASN A 213 8.44 -19.31 35.94
N THR A 214 8.94 -20.15 35.04
CA THR A 214 9.53 -21.44 35.41
C THR A 214 10.85 -21.28 36.18
N VAL A 215 11.76 -20.39 35.77
CA VAL A 215 12.95 -20.04 36.59
C VAL A 215 12.54 -19.49 37.96
N GLY A 216 11.46 -18.71 38.00
CA GLY A 216 10.83 -18.25 39.25
C GLY A 216 10.43 -19.37 40.19
N PHE A 217 9.73 -20.39 39.67
CA PHE A 217 9.36 -21.60 40.41
C PHE A 217 10.61 -22.33 40.91
N SER A 218 11.59 -22.57 40.03
CA SER A 218 12.82 -23.30 40.33
C SER A 218 13.65 -22.66 41.44
N ILE A 219 13.72 -21.33 41.48
CA ILE A 219 14.38 -20.59 42.58
C ILE A 219 13.71 -20.91 43.92
N VAL A 220 12.37 -20.92 43.99
CA VAL A 220 11.62 -21.21 45.23
C VAL A 220 11.79 -22.65 45.67
N VAL A 221 11.76 -23.61 44.74
CA VAL A 221 11.99 -25.03 45.05
C VAL A 221 13.40 -25.25 45.58
N LYS A 222 14.42 -24.72 44.89
CA LYS A 222 15.83 -24.78 45.34
C LYS A 222 16.03 -24.10 46.69
N ASP A 223 15.40 -22.96 46.93
CA ASP A 223 15.46 -22.25 48.20
C ASP A 223 14.72 -22.97 49.34
N LEU A 224 13.71 -23.80 49.03
CA LEU A 224 13.02 -24.68 49.98
C LEU A 224 13.84 -25.94 50.27
N MET A 225 14.45 -26.55 49.26
CA MET A 225 15.39 -27.67 49.44
C MET A 225 16.55 -27.28 50.36
N ARG A 226 17.06 -26.05 50.20
CA ARG A 226 18.08 -25.47 51.10
C ARG A 226 17.58 -25.28 52.54
N ASP A 227 16.32 -24.86 52.74
CA ASP A 227 15.73 -24.75 54.10
C ASP A 227 15.67 -26.13 54.81
N TYR A 228 15.64 -27.24 54.05
CA TYR A 228 15.74 -28.62 54.55
C TYR A 228 17.16 -29.23 54.47
N ASN A 229 18.22 -28.42 54.27
CA ASN A 229 19.61 -28.87 54.11
C ASN A 229 19.83 -29.90 52.98
N THR A 230 19.12 -29.77 51.87
CA THR A 230 19.31 -30.59 50.66
C THR A 230 19.74 -29.75 49.46
N THR A 231 20.69 -30.25 48.68
CA THR A 231 21.27 -29.63 47.47
C THR A 231 21.59 -30.73 46.47
N ILE A 232 21.36 -30.50 45.17
CA ILE A 232 21.56 -31.53 44.13
C ILE A 232 22.99 -31.43 43.57
N VAL A 233 23.40 -30.23 43.11
CA VAL A 233 24.73 -29.95 42.54
C VAL A 233 25.23 -28.57 42.98
N ASP A 234 24.60 -27.48 42.52
CA ASP A 234 25.01 -26.08 42.75
C ASP A 234 23.81 -25.13 42.75
N ASP A 235 23.92 -24.01 43.46
CA ASP A 235 22.87 -22.98 43.59
C ASP A 235 22.26 -22.49 42.25
N VAL A 236 23.03 -22.53 41.14
CA VAL A 236 22.58 -22.18 39.77
C VAL A 236 22.21 -23.41 38.94
N ASN A 237 22.90 -24.54 39.11
CA ASN A 237 22.63 -25.75 38.33
C ASN A 237 21.35 -26.45 38.79
N ASP A 238 21.03 -26.40 40.08
CA ASP A 238 19.78 -26.90 40.64
C ASP A 238 18.57 -26.15 40.05
N VAL A 239 18.68 -24.81 39.92
CA VAL A 239 17.66 -23.97 39.25
C VAL A 239 17.43 -24.40 37.79
N ARG A 240 18.51 -24.69 37.05
CA ARG A 240 18.43 -25.19 35.66
C ARG A 240 17.76 -26.56 35.59
N ILE A 241 18.18 -27.51 36.43
CA ILE A 241 17.68 -28.89 36.47
C ILE A 241 16.19 -28.90 36.82
N ILE A 242 15.80 -28.25 37.92
CA ILE A 242 14.40 -28.13 38.33
C ILE A 242 13.56 -27.43 37.24
N GLY A 243 14.12 -26.41 36.59
CA GLY A 243 13.44 -25.68 35.52
C GLY A 243 13.14 -26.52 34.28
N VAL A 244 14.09 -27.34 33.83
CA VAL A 244 13.89 -28.25 32.70
C VAL A 244 12.88 -29.35 33.06
N ILE A 245 12.97 -29.95 34.25
CA ILE A 245 11.99 -30.94 34.74
C ILE A 245 10.58 -30.33 34.78
N THR A 246 10.45 -29.09 35.27
CA THR A 246 9.18 -28.37 35.34
C THR A 246 8.62 -28.06 33.95
N LEU A 247 9.43 -27.63 32.99
CA LEU A 247 8.99 -27.44 31.60
C LEU A 247 8.51 -28.73 30.94
N VAL A 248 9.16 -29.88 31.22
CA VAL A 248 8.71 -31.18 30.70
C VAL A 248 7.34 -31.56 31.28
N ILE A 249 7.14 -31.39 32.59
CA ILE A 249 5.84 -31.65 33.25
C ILE A 249 4.75 -30.72 32.68
N LEU A 250 5.03 -29.43 32.54
CA LEU A 250 4.10 -28.46 31.96
C LEU A 250 3.75 -28.78 30.50
N LEU A 251 4.72 -29.21 29.69
CA LEU A 251 4.48 -29.65 28.31
C LEU A 251 3.56 -30.87 28.28
N MET A 252 3.78 -31.87 29.14
CA MET A 252 2.91 -33.06 29.22
C MET A 252 1.47 -32.71 29.63
N ILE A 253 1.29 -31.73 30.54
CA ILE A 253 -0.05 -31.23 30.92
C ILE A 253 -0.74 -30.55 29.72
N VAL A 254 -0.03 -29.73 28.95
CA VAL A 254 -0.59 -29.08 27.75
C VAL A 254 -0.96 -30.11 26.68
N LEU A 255 -0.13 -31.13 26.48
CA LEU A 255 -0.39 -32.23 25.53
C LEU A 255 -1.57 -33.13 25.95
N ALA A 256 -1.87 -33.24 27.25
CA ALA A 256 -3.04 -33.96 27.75
C ALA A 256 -4.38 -33.24 27.47
N GLY A 257 -4.36 -31.94 27.16
CA GLY A 257 -5.46 -31.23 26.53
C GLY A 257 -6.06 -30.04 27.30
N MET A 258 -6.55 -29.06 26.53
CA MET A 258 -7.02 -27.75 26.99
C MET A 258 -8.09 -27.75 28.09
N GLU A 259 -8.95 -28.77 28.17
CA GLU A 259 -9.97 -28.81 29.22
C GLU A 259 -9.37 -28.88 30.62
N TRP A 260 -8.23 -29.57 30.77
CA TRP A 260 -7.52 -29.67 32.05
C TRP A 260 -6.80 -28.37 32.42
N GLU A 261 -6.24 -27.64 31.44
CA GLU A 261 -5.69 -26.29 31.65
C GLU A 261 -6.74 -25.35 32.25
N SER A 262 -7.94 -25.33 31.67
CA SER A 262 -8.99 -24.39 32.08
C SER A 262 -9.51 -24.65 33.51
N LYS A 263 -9.62 -25.92 33.91
CA LYS A 263 -10.02 -26.33 35.28
C LYS A 263 -8.90 -26.04 36.29
N THR A 264 -7.64 -26.30 35.90
CA THR A 264 -6.47 -26.12 36.76
C THR A 264 -6.19 -24.64 37.06
N GLN A 265 -6.45 -23.73 36.11
CA GLN A 265 -6.35 -22.29 36.35
C GLN A 265 -7.30 -21.79 37.45
N ILE A 266 -8.53 -22.32 37.54
CA ILE A 266 -9.49 -21.95 38.58
C ILE A 266 -8.97 -22.37 39.96
N LEU A 267 -8.39 -23.57 40.07
CA LEU A 267 -7.75 -24.06 41.30
C LEU A 267 -6.58 -23.15 41.72
N PHE A 268 -5.67 -22.82 40.80
CA PHE A 268 -4.55 -21.93 41.09
C PHE A 268 -5.00 -20.51 41.49
N PHE A 269 -6.07 -19.98 40.89
CA PHE A 269 -6.63 -18.68 41.27
C PHE A 269 -7.18 -18.67 42.70
N ILE A 270 -7.86 -19.73 43.13
CA ILE A 270 -8.36 -19.86 44.51
C ILE A 270 -7.19 -19.92 45.50
N ILE A 271 -6.17 -20.74 45.23
CA ILE A 271 -4.97 -20.83 46.09
C ILE A 271 -4.30 -19.45 46.21
N LEU A 272 -4.11 -18.76 45.09
CA LEU A 272 -3.47 -17.45 45.03
C LEU A 272 -4.22 -16.36 45.83
N LEU A 273 -5.56 -16.35 45.78
CA LEU A 273 -6.39 -15.45 46.61
C LEU A 273 -6.29 -15.77 48.10
N VAL A 274 -6.23 -17.05 48.48
CA VAL A 274 -6.03 -17.46 49.88
C VAL A 274 -4.65 -17.04 50.38
N SER A 275 -3.59 -17.23 49.59
CA SER A 275 -2.23 -16.79 49.94
C SER A 275 -2.12 -15.26 50.05
N PHE A 276 -2.77 -14.50 49.17
CA PHE A 276 -2.82 -13.03 49.29
C PHE A 276 -3.57 -12.59 50.57
N SER A 277 -4.58 -13.33 50.98
CA SER A 277 -5.32 -13.09 52.24
C SER A 277 -4.47 -13.41 53.47
N ASP A 278 -3.72 -14.53 53.47
CA ASP A 278 -2.78 -14.90 54.56
C ASP A 278 -1.63 -13.90 54.72
N TYR A 279 -1.15 -13.31 53.61
CA TYR A 279 -0.21 -12.20 53.68
C TYR A 279 -0.80 -11.01 54.45
N LEU A 280 -1.99 -10.54 54.07
CA LEU A 280 -2.62 -9.37 54.69
C LEU A 280 -2.95 -9.60 56.17
N VAL A 281 -3.45 -10.80 56.52
CA VAL A 281 -3.68 -11.18 57.93
C VAL A 281 -2.36 -11.24 58.71
N GLY A 282 -1.31 -11.81 58.12
CA GLY A 282 0.02 -11.91 58.74
C GLY A 282 0.63 -10.58 59.15
N THR A 283 0.49 -9.54 58.32
CA THR A 283 0.99 -8.18 58.65
C THR A 283 0.30 -7.51 59.84
N ILE A 284 -0.88 -7.99 60.24
CA ILE A 284 -1.65 -7.45 61.38
C ILE A 284 -1.29 -8.17 62.69
N ILE A 285 -0.88 -9.44 62.61
CA ILE A 285 -0.47 -10.28 63.73
C ILE A 285 0.82 -9.72 64.36
N PRO A 286 0.92 -9.62 65.70
CA PRO A 286 2.15 -9.16 66.36
C PRO A 286 3.32 -10.14 66.12
N PRO A 287 4.51 -9.67 65.68
CA PRO A 287 5.63 -10.54 65.36
C PRO A 287 6.32 -11.08 66.62
N SER A 288 6.61 -12.39 66.63
CA SER A 288 7.45 -13.05 67.65
C SER A 288 8.89 -12.54 67.59
N GLN A 289 9.66 -12.76 68.66
CA GLN A 289 11.08 -12.35 68.72
C GLN A 289 11.93 -12.91 67.56
N GLU A 290 11.63 -14.11 67.07
CA GLU A 290 12.27 -14.68 65.87
C GLU A 290 11.96 -13.91 64.58
N LYS A 291 10.73 -13.39 64.42
CA LYS A 291 10.37 -12.53 63.29
C LYS A 291 11.04 -11.16 63.42
N GLN A 292 11.16 -10.62 64.63
CA GLN A 292 11.86 -9.36 64.93
C GLN A 292 13.37 -9.46 64.65
N ALA A 293 14.03 -10.55 65.03
CA ALA A 293 15.43 -10.83 64.69
C ALA A 293 15.69 -10.81 63.17
N LYS A 294 14.70 -11.21 62.36
CA LYS A 294 14.71 -11.20 60.89
C LYS A 294 14.27 -9.85 60.29
N GLY A 295 14.07 -8.83 61.12
CA GLY A 295 13.77 -7.45 60.72
C GLY A 295 12.28 -7.11 60.57
N ILE A 296 11.37 -7.99 61.00
CA ILE A 296 9.92 -7.78 60.91
C ILE A 296 9.38 -7.21 62.21
N PHE A 297 8.86 -6.00 62.13
CA PHE A 297 8.18 -5.30 63.20
C PHE A 297 6.72 -5.06 62.81
N ARG A 298 5.88 -4.64 63.75
CA ARG A 298 4.51 -4.19 63.44
C ARG A 298 4.58 -2.86 62.66
N TYR A 299 3.55 -2.55 61.89
CA TYR A 299 3.37 -1.26 61.22
C TYR A 299 3.84 -0.07 62.07
N ASN A 300 4.92 0.59 61.65
CA ASN A 300 5.48 1.73 62.36
C ASN A 300 5.82 2.89 61.42
N LYS A 301 5.58 4.12 61.89
CA LYS A 301 5.85 5.38 61.20
C LYS A 301 7.34 5.54 60.88
N ASP A 302 8.22 5.20 61.80
CA ASP A 302 9.66 5.44 61.65
C ASP A 302 10.27 4.51 60.59
N ILE A 303 9.83 3.25 60.55
CA ILE A 303 10.18 2.28 59.51
C ILE A 303 9.65 2.74 58.16
N PHE A 304 8.37 3.12 58.08
CA PHE A 304 7.76 3.66 56.86
C PHE A 304 8.54 4.88 56.33
N ILE A 305 8.85 5.85 57.19
CA ILE A 305 9.62 7.06 56.82
C ILE A 305 11.01 6.68 56.29
N SER A 306 11.72 5.74 56.93
CA SER A 306 13.04 5.29 56.48
C SER A 306 13.03 4.61 55.11
N ASN A 307 11.92 3.97 54.75
CA ASN A 307 11.70 3.27 53.48
C ASN A 307 11.05 4.16 52.39
N LEU A 308 10.76 5.44 52.64
CA LEU A 308 10.23 6.35 51.62
C LEU A 308 11.24 6.67 50.50
N THR A 309 12.50 6.95 50.88
CA THR A 309 13.58 7.36 49.98
C THR A 309 14.35 6.16 49.41
N PRO A 310 14.93 6.24 48.21
CA PRO A 310 15.76 5.18 47.63
C PRO A 310 17.05 4.90 48.42
N ASP A 311 17.55 3.68 48.27
CA ASP A 311 18.84 3.16 48.77
C ASP A 311 19.37 2.15 47.73
N TRP A 312 20.11 2.65 46.74
CA TRP A 312 20.57 1.86 45.60
C TRP A 312 21.78 0.99 45.97
N ARG A 313 21.66 -0.33 45.83
CA ARG A 313 22.70 -1.29 46.25
C ARG A 313 23.17 -2.19 45.10
N GLY A 314 24.49 -2.37 45.01
CA GLY A 314 25.15 -3.18 43.99
C GLY A 314 25.24 -2.50 42.60
N PRO A 315 25.96 -3.11 41.65
CA PRO A 315 26.22 -2.52 40.32
C PRO A 315 24.95 -2.38 39.46
N ASP A 316 23.91 -3.16 39.71
CA ASP A 316 22.60 -3.08 39.05
C ASP A 316 21.63 -2.07 39.71
N GLY A 317 22.05 -1.36 40.76
CA GLY A 317 21.22 -0.44 41.55
C GLY A 317 20.84 0.85 40.82
N ASN A 318 19.88 0.77 39.89
CA ASN A 318 19.39 1.92 39.12
C ASN A 318 17.87 1.82 38.89
N PHE A 319 17.18 2.96 38.94
CA PHE A 319 15.74 3.09 38.67
C PHE A 319 15.29 2.37 37.39
N PHE A 320 15.94 2.59 36.26
CA PHE A 320 15.53 1.96 34.99
C PHE A 320 15.81 0.46 34.97
N ARG A 321 16.83 -0.01 35.69
CA ARG A 321 17.12 -1.44 35.85
C ARG A 321 16.05 -2.12 36.70
N MET A 322 15.67 -1.53 37.83
CA MET A 322 14.58 -2.03 38.66
C MET A 322 13.22 -1.98 37.96
N PHE A 323 12.93 -0.94 37.17
CA PHE A 323 11.74 -0.89 36.30
C PHE A 323 11.78 -2.01 35.25
N SER A 324 12.93 -2.26 34.59
CA SER A 324 13.06 -3.37 33.63
C SER A 324 12.84 -4.76 34.25
N ILE A 325 13.09 -4.92 35.55
CA ILE A 325 12.83 -6.15 36.33
C ILE A 325 11.38 -6.21 36.84
N PHE A 326 10.75 -5.07 37.15
CA PHE A 326 9.34 -5.00 37.56
C PHE A 326 8.37 -5.25 36.41
N PHE A 327 8.62 -4.63 35.25
CA PHE A 327 7.64 -4.54 34.16
C PHE A 327 7.04 -5.88 33.67
N PRO A 328 7.72 -7.05 33.71
CA PRO A 328 7.08 -8.33 33.39
C PRO A 328 5.87 -8.64 34.28
N GLY A 329 5.85 -8.16 35.54
CA GLY A 329 4.71 -8.23 36.47
C GLY A 329 3.56 -7.28 36.12
N ALA A 330 3.65 -6.52 35.02
CA ALA A 330 2.53 -5.76 34.44
C ALA A 330 2.10 -6.30 33.06
N THR A 331 2.82 -7.28 32.49
CA THR A 331 2.48 -7.92 31.21
C THR A 331 1.36 -8.96 31.39
N GLY A 332 1.01 -9.72 30.33
CA GLY A 332 -0.08 -10.71 30.39
C GLY A 332 -1.50 -10.16 30.14
N ILE A 333 -1.66 -8.86 29.89
CA ILE A 333 -2.97 -8.21 29.61
C ILE A 333 -3.71 -8.77 28.37
N LEU A 334 -3.01 -9.50 27.50
CA LEU A 334 -3.54 -10.15 26.30
C LEU A 334 -3.92 -11.63 26.51
N SER A 335 -3.63 -12.23 27.67
CA SER A 335 -3.89 -13.66 27.90
C SER A 335 -5.39 -14.02 27.87
N GLY A 336 -6.27 -13.10 28.26
CA GLY A 336 -7.73 -13.22 28.07
C GLY A 336 -8.22 -12.94 26.64
N VAL A 337 -7.40 -12.30 25.80
CA VAL A 337 -7.70 -12.03 24.37
C VAL A 337 -7.37 -13.25 23.51
N ASN A 338 -6.40 -14.06 23.91
CA ASN A 338 -5.99 -15.28 23.21
C ASN A 338 -7.14 -16.28 23.00
N ILE A 339 -8.11 -16.35 23.93
CA ILE A 339 -9.28 -17.23 23.83
C ILE A 339 -10.56 -16.49 23.38
N CYS A 340 -10.45 -15.43 22.59
CA CYS A 340 -11.60 -14.63 22.16
C CYS A 340 -12.69 -15.42 21.39
N GLY A 341 -12.34 -16.58 20.83
CA GLY A 341 -13.29 -17.51 20.20
C GLY A 341 -14.21 -18.25 21.17
N ASP A 342 -13.76 -18.45 22.41
CA ASP A 342 -14.47 -19.22 23.43
C ASP A 342 -15.33 -18.34 24.35
N LEU A 343 -15.32 -17.02 24.13
CA LEU A 343 -16.12 -16.03 24.87
C LEU A 343 -17.55 -15.95 24.32
N LYS A 344 -18.53 -15.76 25.22
CA LYS A 344 -19.95 -15.59 24.83
C LYS A 344 -20.17 -14.35 23.96
N ASP A 345 -19.54 -13.25 24.34
CA ASP A 345 -19.44 -11.99 23.59
C ASP A 345 -18.03 -11.40 23.80
N PRO A 346 -17.11 -11.52 22.83
CA PRO A 346 -15.75 -10.98 22.98
C PRO A 346 -15.71 -9.44 23.02
N ALA A 347 -16.63 -8.75 22.31
CA ALA A 347 -16.57 -7.31 22.13
C ALA A 347 -16.89 -6.55 23.43
N SER A 348 -17.85 -7.03 24.23
CA SER A 348 -18.03 -6.50 25.60
C SER A 348 -17.12 -7.18 26.64
N ALA A 349 -16.72 -8.44 26.47
CA ALA A 349 -15.97 -9.15 27.51
C ALA A 349 -14.52 -8.68 27.64
N ILE A 350 -13.84 -8.42 26.51
CA ILE A 350 -12.41 -8.07 26.50
C ILE A 350 -12.15 -6.73 27.20
N PRO A 351 -12.84 -5.61 26.88
CA PRO A 351 -12.58 -4.33 27.54
C PRO A 351 -12.85 -4.39 29.06
N LYS A 352 -13.96 -5.01 29.47
CA LYS A 352 -14.34 -5.14 30.89
C LYS A 352 -13.36 -6.02 31.66
N GLY A 353 -12.98 -7.17 31.10
CA GLY A 353 -12.09 -8.12 31.75
C GLY A 353 -10.63 -7.64 31.82
N THR A 354 -10.08 -7.08 30.74
CA THR A 354 -8.68 -6.62 30.73
C THR A 354 -8.49 -5.37 31.59
N LEU A 355 -9.37 -4.36 31.51
CA LEU A 355 -9.25 -3.15 32.34
C LEU A 355 -9.52 -3.46 33.82
N GLY A 356 -10.49 -4.32 34.13
CA GLY A 356 -10.74 -4.80 35.50
C GLY A 356 -9.54 -5.56 36.08
N ALA A 357 -8.92 -6.44 35.29
CA ALA A 357 -7.72 -7.16 35.72
C ALA A 357 -6.55 -6.23 36.03
N ILE A 358 -6.28 -5.23 35.16
CA ILE A 358 -5.23 -4.23 35.39
C ILE A 358 -5.50 -3.43 36.67
N PHE A 359 -6.76 -3.03 36.93
CA PHE A 359 -7.12 -2.28 38.13
C PHE A 359 -6.86 -3.08 39.42
N PHE A 360 -7.36 -4.32 39.50
CA PHE A 360 -7.20 -5.14 40.71
C PHE A 360 -5.74 -5.57 40.95
N THR A 361 -4.97 -5.89 39.90
CA THR A 361 -3.55 -6.23 40.08
C THR A 361 -2.73 -5.01 40.49
N THR A 362 -3.00 -3.83 39.92
CA THR A 362 -2.37 -2.56 40.34
C THR A 362 -2.62 -2.28 41.82
N LEU A 363 -3.87 -2.42 42.28
CA LEU A 363 -4.23 -2.25 43.69
C LEU A 363 -3.44 -3.22 44.59
N SER A 364 -3.29 -4.48 44.18
CA SER A 364 -2.44 -5.45 44.90
C SER A 364 -0.98 -4.98 44.98
N TYR A 365 -0.36 -4.55 43.88
CA TYR A 365 1.04 -4.07 43.88
C TYR A 365 1.25 -2.86 44.80
N LEU A 366 0.33 -1.89 44.77
CA LEU A 366 0.40 -0.69 45.61
C LEU A 366 0.29 -1.03 47.10
N VAL A 367 -0.64 -1.93 47.47
CA VAL A 367 -0.80 -2.42 48.85
C VAL A 367 0.47 -3.14 49.30
N LEU A 368 0.94 -4.15 48.56
CA LEU A 368 2.13 -4.94 48.94
C LEU A 368 3.38 -4.09 49.17
N SER A 369 3.60 -3.06 48.35
CA SER A 369 4.74 -2.15 48.49
C SER A 369 4.64 -1.32 49.77
N VAL A 370 3.48 -0.71 50.08
CA VAL A 370 3.29 0.03 51.34
C VAL A 370 3.35 -0.90 52.55
N THR A 371 2.68 -2.05 52.52
CA THR A 371 2.59 -2.92 53.69
C THR A 371 3.95 -3.49 54.07
N SER A 372 4.74 -3.97 53.10
CA SER A 372 6.10 -4.46 53.37
C SER A 372 7.07 -3.34 53.77
N GLY A 373 6.97 -2.16 53.13
CA GLY A 373 7.79 -0.99 53.47
C GLY A 373 7.47 -0.35 54.83
N ALA A 374 6.26 -0.56 55.37
CA ALA A 374 5.84 -0.05 56.68
C ALA A 374 6.13 -1.01 57.86
N SER A 375 6.51 -2.27 57.59
CA SER A 375 6.69 -3.31 58.61
C SER A 375 8.09 -3.94 58.66
N VAL A 376 8.95 -3.76 57.64
CA VAL A 376 10.26 -4.43 57.57
C VAL A 376 11.39 -3.42 57.40
N VAL A 377 12.43 -3.54 58.25
CA VAL A 377 13.67 -2.76 58.09
C VAL A 377 14.52 -3.30 56.93
N ARG A 378 15.33 -2.44 56.28
CA ARG A 378 16.15 -2.83 55.13
C ARG A 378 17.12 -3.97 55.43
N ASP A 379 17.74 -3.95 56.60
CA ASP A 379 18.80 -4.87 57.02
C ASP A 379 18.47 -5.53 58.35
N ALA A 380 18.67 -6.85 58.42
CA ALA A 380 18.59 -7.61 59.66
C ALA A 380 19.53 -8.80 59.66
N SER A 381 20.03 -9.13 60.85
CA SER A 381 21.00 -10.20 61.07
C SER A 381 20.36 -11.60 61.11
N GLY A 382 19.15 -11.72 61.68
CA GLY A 382 18.48 -13.00 61.95
C GLY A 382 18.99 -13.73 63.19
N ASN A 383 20.02 -13.20 63.87
CA ASN A 383 20.61 -13.78 65.08
C ASN A 383 19.85 -13.31 66.34
N MET A 384 19.53 -14.25 67.24
CA MET A 384 18.80 -13.92 68.48
C MET A 384 19.67 -13.29 69.57
N SER A 385 20.99 -13.46 69.54
CA SER A 385 21.89 -12.77 70.50
C SER A 385 22.17 -11.31 70.15
N ASP A 386 21.56 -10.77 69.09
CA ASP A 386 21.57 -9.33 68.76
C ASP A 386 20.46 -8.54 69.52
N PHE A 387 19.65 -9.22 70.35
CA PHE A 387 18.65 -8.60 71.22
C PHE A 387 19.29 -7.93 72.45
N VAL A 388 19.06 -6.63 72.62
CA VAL A 388 19.63 -5.81 73.69
C VAL A 388 18.53 -5.38 74.67
N GLY A 389 18.27 -6.23 75.66
CA GLY A 389 17.36 -5.94 76.77
C GLY A 389 17.99 -5.05 77.85
N GLY A 390 18.39 -3.82 77.52
CA GLY A 390 19.04 -2.91 78.47
C GLY A 390 19.26 -1.49 77.95
N ASN A 391 19.67 -0.59 78.85
CA ASN A 391 19.99 0.80 78.50
C ASN A 391 21.33 0.85 77.73
N ILE A 392 21.42 1.65 76.67
CA ILE A 392 22.43 1.49 75.61
C ILE A 392 23.80 2.05 76.06
N THR A 393 24.83 1.19 76.04
CA THR A 393 26.23 1.55 76.34
C THR A 393 27.21 1.21 75.22
N SER A 394 26.72 0.95 74.00
CA SER A 394 27.54 0.70 72.80
C SER A 394 26.97 1.44 71.58
N ASP A 395 27.85 1.83 70.65
CA ASP A 395 27.47 2.53 69.43
C ASP A 395 26.56 1.66 68.55
N CYS A 396 25.25 1.92 68.66
CA CYS A 396 24.21 1.20 67.96
C CYS A 396 23.65 2.08 66.83
N VAL A 397 23.90 1.68 65.58
CA VAL A 397 23.55 2.46 64.38
C VAL A 397 22.34 1.86 63.68
N GLY A 398 21.29 2.67 63.52
CA GLY A 398 20.10 2.34 62.74
C GLY A 398 18.84 2.07 63.58
N LEU A 399 17.70 1.99 62.89
CA LEU A 399 16.36 1.92 63.50
C LEU A 399 16.12 0.68 64.38
N GLY A 400 16.82 -0.44 64.14
CA GLY A 400 16.73 -1.62 65.00
C GLY A 400 17.04 -1.32 66.47
N CYS A 401 17.96 -0.38 66.73
CA CYS A 401 18.38 0.02 68.07
C CYS A 401 17.24 0.64 68.89
N GLN A 402 16.33 1.38 68.25
CA GLN A 402 15.14 1.94 68.89
C GLN A 402 14.10 0.86 69.28
N PHE A 403 14.20 -0.34 68.69
CA PHE A 403 13.35 -1.49 68.98
C PHE A 403 14.07 -2.60 69.77
N GLY A 404 15.27 -2.32 70.31
CA GLY A 404 16.03 -3.26 71.14
C GLY A 404 16.88 -4.29 70.36
N TRP A 405 17.24 -4.03 69.10
CA TRP A 405 18.00 -4.94 68.25
C TRP A 405 19.24 -4.28 67.64
N ASN A 406 20.44 -4.79 67.94
CA ASN A 406 21.70 -4.21 67.45
C ASN A 406 22.19 -4.88 66.16
N PHE A 407 21.75 -4.36 65.00
CA PHE A 407 22.20 -4.84 63.68
C PHE A 407 23.47 -4.13 63.15
N THR A 408 24.12 -3.26 63.93
CA THR A 408 25.22 -2.38 63.48
C THR A 408 26.35 -3.13 62.74
N LYS A 409 26.82 -4.24 63.32
CA LYS A 409 27.89 -5.09 62.75
C LYS A 409 27.52 -5.63 61.36
N CYS A 410 26.24 -5.93 61.15
CA CYS A 410 25.68 -6.50 59.93
C CYS A 410 25.55 -5.44 58.83
N THR A 411 25.06 -4.24 59.19
CA THR A 411 24.87 -3.12 58.26
C THR A 411 26.20 -2.54 57.77
N LEU A 412 27.19 -2.38 58.66
CA LEU A 412 28.51 -1.86 58.30
C LEU A 412 29.33 -2.80 57.41
N SER A 413 29.20 -4.12 57.59
CA SER A 413 29.86 -5.12 56.73
C SER A 413 29.14 -5.39 55.41
N GLN A 414 27.89 -4.93 55.27
CA GLN A 414 26.96 -5.33 54.20
C GLN A 414 26.75 -6.86 54.08
N THR A 415 27.05 -7.64 55.13
CA THR A 415 26.90 -9.11 55.14
C THR A 415 25.54 -9.56 55.72
N CYS A 416 24.50 -8.75 55.58
CA CYS A 416 23.19 -9.06 56.15
C CYS A 416 22.45 -10.16 55.38
N LYS A 417 21.91 -11.13 56.13
CA LYS A 417 21.13 -12.24 55.57
C LYS A 417 19.67 -11.88 55.38
N PHE A 418 19.08 -11.13 56.31
CA PHE A 418 17.65 -10.80 56.34
C PHE A 418 17.42 -9.28 56.20
N GLY A 419 16.16 -8.86 56.34
CA GLY A 419 15.70 -7.50 56.02
C GLY A 419 15.20 -7.36 54.57
N LEU A 420 14.50 -6.25 54.31
CA LEU A 420 13.78 -5.97 53.06
C LEU A 420 14.70 -5.85 51.82
N ALA A 421 16.00 -5.58 52.00
CA ALA A 421 16.98 -5.50 50.90
C ALA A 421 17.59 -6.86 50.53
N ASN A 422 17.85 -7.73 51.52
CA ASN A 422 18.76 -8.86 51.36
C ASN A 422 18.05 -10.21 51.13
N THR A 423 16.78 -10.35 51.55
CA THR A 423 16.03 -11.61 51.45
C THR A 423 14.82 -11.46 50.51
N SER A 424 14.76 -12.29 49.47
CA SER A 424 13.58 -12.47 48.59
C SER A 424 12.37 -13.04 49.34
N LYS A 425 12.60 -13.92 50.32
CA LYS A 425 11.59 -14.62 51.14
C LYS A 425 10.76 -13.73 52.08
N VAL A 426 11.00 -12.41 52.15
CA VAL A 426 10.37 -11.49 53.12
C VAL A 426 8.83 -11.56 53.10
N MET A 427 8.22 -11.73 51.92
CA MET A 427 6.76 -11.82 51.81
C MET A 427 6.18 -13.08 52.49
N GLY A 428 6.93 -14.19 52.52
CA GLY A 428 6.57 -15.40 53.27
C GLY A 428 6.89 -15.32 54.75
N LEU A 429 7.89 -14.54 55.16
CA LEU A 429 8.20 -14.29 56.57
C LEU A 429 7.15 -13.35 57.22
N LEU A 430 6.55 -12.45 56.44
CA LEU A 430 5.49 -11.53 56.87
C LEU A 430 4.12 -12.19 57.10
N SER A 431 3.81 -13.29 56.40
CA SER A 431 2.45 -13.85 56.42
C SER A 431 2.12 -14.62 57.71
N GLY A 432 0.86 -15.05 57.83
CA GLY A 432 0.42 -15.95 58.90
C GLY A 432 1.08 -17.33 58.77
N SER A 433 1.07 -17.90 57.57
CA SER A 433 1.68 -19.20 57.25
C SER A 433 2.67 -19.12 56.08
N TYR A 434 3.97 -19.33 56.38
CA TYR A 434 5.05 -19.37 55.40
C TYR A 434 4.76 -20.35 54.24
N TYR A 435 4.27 -21.55 54.57
CA TYR A 435 3.95 -22.59 53.60
C TYR A 435 2.76 -22.22 52.70
N LEU A 436 1.80 -21.43 53.20
CA LEU A 436 0.65 -20.98 52.41
C LEU A 436 1.04 -19.92 51.38
N ILE A 437 2.06 -19.10 51.68
CA ILE A 437 2.68 -18.22 50.67
C ILE A 437 3.44 -19.04 49.63
N ILE A 438 4.23 -20.06 50.02
CA ILE A 438 4.93 -20.94 49.06
C ILE A 438 3.94 -21.60 48.09
N ALA A 439 2.81 -22.13 48.59
CA ALA A 439 1.74 -22.67 47.74
C ALA A 439 1.15 -21.61 46.77
N GLY A 440 1.02 -20.37 47.23
CA GLY A 440 0.62 -19.22 46.41
C GLY A 440 1.64 -18.85 45.33
N VAL A 441 2.94 -18.88 45.66
CA VAL A 441 4.01 -18.64 44.67
C VAL A 441 4.00 -19.74 43.62
N PHE A 442 3.90 -21.01 44.01
CA PHE A 442 3.78 -22.14 43.08
C PHE A 442 2.56 -22.00 42.17
N ALA A 443 1.39 -21.64 42.73
CA ALA A 443 0.17 -21.41 41.95
C ALA A 443 0.34 -20.26 40.93
N ALA A 444 0.93 -19.13 41.35
CA ALA A 444 1.25 -18.00 40.47
C ALA A 444 2.22 -18.39 39.34
N THR A 445 3.38 -18.98 39.68
CA THR A 445 4.41 -19.31 38.69
C THR A 445 3.97 -20.39 37.71
N LEU A 446 3.31 -21.46 38.19
CA LEU A 446 2.88 -22.56 37.33
C LEU A 446 1.67 -22.17 36.47
N SER A 447 0.71 -21.37 36.98
CA SER A 447 -0.41 -20.90 36.17
C SER A 447 0.02 -19.92 35.08
N SER A 448 0.92 -18.98 35.38
CA SER A 448 1.55 -18.10 34.38
C SER A 448 2.33 -18.89 33.34
N ALA A 449 3.24 -19.78 33.77
CA ALA A 449 4.04 -20.58 32.83
C ALA A 449 3.17 -21.44 31.90
N LEU A 450 2.13 -22.10 32.45
CA LEU A 450 1.16 -22.88 31.67
C LEU A 450 0.39 -22.00 30.68
N GLY A 451 -0.09 -20.82 31.11
CA GLY A 451 -0.82 -19.88 30.27
C GLY A 451 0.01 -19.34 29.10
N PHE A 452 1.28 -19.01 29.35
CA PHE A 452 2.21 -18.56 28.31
C PHE A 452 2.63 -19.70 27.36
N LEU A 453 2.82 -20.92 27.87
CA LEU A 453 3.13 -22.12 27.06
C LEU A 453 1.98 -22.51 26.12
N VAL A 454 0.72 -22.20 26.47
CA VAL A 454 -0.44 -22.32 25.57
C VAL A 454 -0.55 -21.13 24.61
N SER A 455 -0.23 -19.92 25.07
CA SER A 455 -0.32 -18.67 24.29
C SER A 455 0.57 -18.69 23.04
N ALA A 456 1.89 -18.90 23.21
CA ALA A 456 2.85 -18.73 22.13
C ALA A 456 2.59 -19.66 20.92
N PRO A 457 2.37 -20.98 21.10
CA PRO A 457 2.13 -21.92 20.00
C PRO A 457 0.84 -21.66 19.23
N LYS A 458 -0.23 -21.19 19.89
CA LYS A 458 -1.50 -20.90 19.24
C LYS A 458 -1.45 -19.62 18.41
N VAL A 459 -0.77 -18.57 18.91
CA VAL A 459 -0.43 -17.37 18.12
C VAL A 459 0.41 -17.75 16.90
N PHE A 460 1.46 -18.56 17.09
CA PHE A 460 2.36 -18.97 16.02
C PHE A 460 1.66 -19.83 14.96
N GLN A 461 0.82 -20.80 15.36
CA GLN A 461 0.06 -21.62 14.42
C GLN A 461 -0.85 -20.78 13.52
N CYS A 462 -1.52 -19.75 14.08
CA CYS A 462 -2.39 -18.87 13.29
C CYS A 462 -1.58 -18.04 12.28
N LEU A 463 -0.41 -17.51 12.68
CA LEU A 463 0.52 -16.84 11.76
C LEU A 463 0.99 -17.77 10.63
N CYS A 464 1.33 -19.02 10.95
CA CYS A 464 1.79 -20.01 9.97
C CYS A 464 0.67 -20.47 9.02
N LYS A 465 -0.59 -20.51 9.48
CA LYS A 465 -1.77 -20.84 8.65
C LYS A 465 -2.01 -19.81 7.55
N ASP A 466 -1.73 -18.53 7.80
CA ASP A 466 -1.89 -17.46 6.81
C ASP A 466 -0.74 -17.42 5.75
N LYS A 467 0.29 -18.28 5.88
CA LYS A 467 1.43 -18.45 4.93
C LYS A 467 2.20 -17.16 4.56
N ILE A 468 2.16 -16.12 5.39
CA ILE A 468 2.80 -14.82 5.12
C ILE A 468 4.32 -14.93 4.99
N TYR A 469 4.95 -15.81 5.79
CA TYR A 469 6.34 -16.20 5.64
C TYR A 469 6.39 -17.63 5.08
N PRO A 470 7.07 -17.90 3.96
CA PRO A 470 6.92 -19.17 3.23
C PRO A 470 7.43 -20.38 4.02
N TYR A 471 8.58 -20.26 4.70
CA TYR A 471 9.26 -21.40 5.34
C TYR A 471 8.61 -21.87 6.65
N ILE A 472 7.78 -21.07 7.32
CA ILE A 472 7.19 -21.44 8.63
C ILE A 472 5.89 -22.26 8.52
N GLY A 473 5.37 -22.48 7.30
CA GLY A 473 4.12 -23.22 7.06
C GLY A 473 4.12 -24.65 7.65
N VAL A 474 5.29 -25.25 7.87
CA VAL A 474 5.48 -26.56 8.53
C VAL A 474 4.84 -26.62 9.92
N PHE A 475 4.76 -25.49 10.63
CA PHE A 475 4.19 -25.35 11.97
C PHE A 475 2.67 -25.06 11.99
N ALA A 476 2.04 -24.85 10.82
CA ALA A 476 0.60 -24.59 10.72
C ALA A 476 -0.27 -25.83 11.01
N LYS A 477 0.27 -27.04 10.78
CA LYS A 477 -0.46 -28.32 10.88
C LYS A 477 -0.92 -28.56 12.32
N GLY A 478 -2.24 -28.52 12.53
CA GLY A 478 -2.89 -28.95 13.77
C GLY A 478 -3.04 -30.47 13.83
N TYR A 479 -3.13 -30.99 15.05
CA TYR A 479 -3.27 -32.42 15.34
C TYR A 479 -4.47 -32.65 16.29
N GLY A 480 -5.12 -33.82 16.16
CA GLY A 480 -6.29 -34.21 16.96
C GLY A 480 -7.57 -33.40 16.66
N LYS A 481 -8.68 -33.74 17.33
CA LYS A 481 -10.00 -33.11 17.12
C LYS A 481 -10.02 -31.59 17.31
N ASN A 482 -9.11 -31.05 18.12
CA ASN A 482 -9.07 -29.63 18.49
C ASN A 482 -8.05 -28.81 17.67
N ASN A 483 -7.42 -29.41 16.64
CA ASN A 483 -6.40 -28.76 15.80
C ASN A 483 -5.19 -28.21 16.57
N GLU A 484 -4.75 -28.88 17.63
CA GLU A 484 -3.68 -28.42 18.52
C GLU A 484 -2.30 -28.40 17.82
N PRO A 485 -1.48 -27.34 17.98
CA PRO A 485 -0.24 -27.16 17.22
C PRO A 485 0.98 -27.89 17.83
N PHE A 486 0.97 -29.22 17.81
CA PHE A 486 2.03 -30.09 18.37
C PHE A 486 3.47 -29.62 18.03
N ARG A 487 3.73 -29.31 16.75
CA ARG A 487 5.04 -28.84 16.28
C ARG A 487 5.46 -27.49 16.89
N ALA A 488 4.51 -26.59 17.13
CA ALA A 488 4.80 -25.28 17.74
C ALA A 488 4.93 -25.37 19.27
N TYR A 489 4.26 -26.32 19.94
CA TYR A 489 4.52 -26.63 21.35
C TYR A 489 5.98 -27.11 21.54
N ILE A 490 6.47 -28.01 20.68
CA ILE A 490 7.86 -28.46 20.70
C ILE A 490 8.85 -27.31 20.44
N LEU A 491 8.59 -26.45 19.44
CA LEU A 491 9.43 -25.27 19.17
C LEU A 491 9.47 -24.32 20.38
N CYS A 492 8.31 -24.03 20.99
CA CYS A 492 8.23 -23.18 22.18
C CYS A 492 8.92 -23.81 23.39
N PHE A 493 8.87 -25.14 23.54
CA PHE A 493 9.59 -25.87 24.59
C PHE A 493 11.10 -25.71 24.44
N PHE A 494 11.67 -25.94 23.24
CA PHE A 494 13.11 -25.76 23.03
C PHE A 494 13.58 -24.31 23.24
N ILE A 495 12.79 -23.32 22.80
CA ILE A 495 13.05 -21.90 23.08
C ILE A 495 13.03 -21.64 24.60
N ALA A 496 12.01 -22.12 25.31
CA ALA A 496 11.90 -21.94 26.75
C ALA A 496 13.03 -22.64 27.53
N VAL A 497 13.45 -23.85 27.13
CA VAL A 497 14.59 -24.57 27.71
C VAL A 497 15.89 -23.77 27.53
N GLY A 498 16.17 -23.28 26.31
CA GLY A 498 17.36 -22.45 26.05
C GLY A 498 17.43 -21.18 26.91
N LEU A 499 16.26 -20.62 27.26
CA LEU A 499 16.14 -19.45 28.13
C LEU A 499 16.22 -19.80 29.63
N VAL A 500 15.67 -20.94 30.06
CA VAL A 500 15.85 -21.48 31.43
C VAL A 500 17.32 -21.76 31.74
N LEU A 501 18.10 -22.23 30.75
CA LEU A 501 19.54 -22.50 30.92
C LEU A 501 20.38 -21.26 31.28
N ILE A 502 19.88 -20.04 31.06
CA ILE A 502 20.53 -18.80 31.53
C ILE A 502 20.66 -18.80 33.06
N GLY A 503 19.66 -19.30 33.79
CA GLY A 503 19.67 -19.47 35.25
C GLY A 503 19.44 -18.21 36.09
N ASP A 504 19.58 -17.00 35.53
CA ASP A 504 19.28 -15.74 36.22
C ASP A 504 17.91 -15.14 35.84
N LEU A 505 17.05 -14.98 36.85
CA LEU A 505 15.73 -14.35 36.72
C LEU A 505 15.81 -12.87 36.27
N ASN A 506 16.81 -12.11 36.71
CA ASN A 506 16.88 -10.66 36.51
C ASN A 506 17.19 -10.31 35.04
N THR A 507 18.12 -11.05 34.43
CA THR A 507 18.47 -10.91 33.01
C THR A 507 17.33 -11.35 32.10
N ILE A 508 16.67 -12.47 32.42
CA ILE A 508 15.48 -12.95 31.69
C ILE A 508 14.34 -11.92 31.78
N ALA A 509 14.12 -11.32 32.96
CA ALA A 509 13.09 -10.29 33.17
C ALA A 509 13.32 -9.05 32.29
N ALA A 510 14.56 -8.53 32.25
CA ALA A 510 14.91 -7.36 31.45
C ALA A 510 14.76 -7.61 29.92
N LEU A 511 15.15 -8.80 29.44
CA LEU A 511 14.95 -9.20 28.04
C LEU A 511 13.45 -9.28 27.69
N ASN A 512 12.64 -9.82 28.62
CA ASN A 512 11.19 -9.95 28.46
C ASN A 512 10.51 -8.58 28.33
N SER A 513 10.94 -7.62 29.15
CA SER A 513 10.42 -6.25 29.14
C SER A 513 10.56 -5.56 27.78
N ASN A 514 11.70 -5.73 27.09
CA ASN A 514 11.91 -5.12 25.77
C ASN A 514 10.99 -5.71 24.69
N LEU A 515 10.81 -7.04 24.67
CA LEU A 515 9.97 -7.71 23.67
C LEU A 515 8.47 -7.39 23.85
N PHE A 516 8.00 -7.29 25.10
CA PHE A 516 6.65 -6.80 25.37
C PHE A 516 6.49 -5.29 25.11
N MET A 517 7.47 -4.44 25.45
CA MET A 517 7.44 -3.02 25.10
C MET A 517 7.38 -2.79 23.59
N CYS A 518 8.18 -3.51 22.79
CA CYS A 518 8.11 -3.46 21.33
C CYS A 518 6.72 -3.90 20.81
N SER A 519 6.19 -5.01 21.33
CA SER A 519 4.85 -5.51 20.98
C SER A 519 3.76 -4.46 21.27
N TYR A 520 3.81 -3.83 22.45
CA TYR A 520 2.83 -2.83 22.86
C TYR A 520 3.00 -1.52 22.10
N ALA A 521 4.23 -1.08 21.82
CA ALA A 521 4.52 0.07 20.97
C ALA A 521 3.89 -0.08 19.58
N LEU A 522 4.05 -1.25 18.96
CA LEU A 522 3.54 -1.54 17.62
C LEU A 522 2.02 -1.71 17.58
N ILE A 523 1.40 -2.33 18.58
CA ILE A 523 -0.07 -2.39 18.71
C ILE A 523 -0.64 -0.96 18.77
N ASN A 524 -0.08 -0.11 19.65
CA ASN A 524 -0.52 1.26 19.82
C ASN A 524 -0.28 2.13 18.56
N PHE A 525 0.91 2.03 17.95
CA PHE A 525 1.25 2.72 16.70
C PHE A 525 0.34 2.31 15.54
N SER A 526 0.03 1.01 15.41
CA SER A 526 -0.85 0.50 14.35
C SER A 526 -2.27 1.03 14.50
N CYS A 527 -2.80 1.10 15.73
CA CYS A 527 -4.12 1.69 16.00
C CYS A 527 -4.14 3.19 15.67
N PHE A 528 -3.08 3.93 16.03
CA PHE A 528 -2.91 5.33 15.62
C PHE A 528 -2.88 5.47 14.09
N HIS A 529 -2.08 4.66 13.39
CA HIS A 529 -1.95 4.69 11.94
C HIS A 529 -3.30 4.46 11.23
N ALA A 530 -4.03 3.41 11.59
CA ALA A 530 -5.37 3.13 11.04
C ALA A 530 -6.38 4.26 11.33
N SER A 531 -6.29 4.90 12.50
CA SER A 531 -7.09 6.08 12.89
C SER A 531 -6.62 7.41 12.27
N PHE A 532 -5.46 7.42 11.62
CA PHE A 532 -4.89 8.59 10.95
C PHE A 532 -5.12 8.52 9.45
N THR A 533 -4.96 7.35 8.83
CA THR A 533 -5.25 7.13 7.39
C THR A 533 -6.74 7.04 7.08
N ASN A 534 -7.62 7.05 8.10
CA ASN A 534 -9.07 6.86 7.98
C ASN A 534 -9.43 5.59 7.20
N ALA A 535 -8.80 4.46 7.57
CA ALA A 535 -9.01 3.19 6.89
C ALA A 535 -10.49 2.74 6.97
N PRO A 536 -11.19 2.46 5.84
CA PRO A 536 -12.64 2.20 5.87
C PRO A 536 -13.09 0.98 6.70
N GLY A 537 -12.19 0.03 6.96
CA GLY A 537 -12.38 -1.13 7.83
C GLY A 537 -12.00 -0.92 9.31
N TRP A 538 -11.64 0.31 9.70
CA TRP A 538 -11.30 0.68 11.07
C TRP A 538 -12.38 1.62 11.64
N ARG A 539 -13.28 1.04 12.44
CA ARG A 539 -14.46 1.69 13.05
C ARG A 539 -14.62 1.25 14.52
N PRO A 540 -13.65 1.54 15.41
CA PRO A 540 -13.71 1.13 16.80
C PRO A 540 -14.90 1.80 17.51
N MET A 541 -15.79 0.99 18.11
CA MET A 541 -16.95 1.50 18.86
C MET A 541 -16.63 1.80 20.34
N PHE A 542 -15.40 1.56 20.79
CA PHE A 542 -15.01 1.73 22.19
C PHE A 542 -14.79 3.21 22.57
N HIS A 543 -15.73 3.77 23.34
CA HIS A 543 -15.84 5.20 23.64
C HIS A 543 -14.58 5.85 24.27
N TYR A 544 -13.80 5.12 25.07
CA TYR A 544 -12.59 5.66 25.72
C TYR A 544 -11.32 5.57 24.85
N TYR A 545 -11.44 5.21 23.57
CA TYR A 545 -10.31 5.19 22.64
C TYR A 545 -9.99 6.58 22.08
N ASN A 546 -8.70 6.95 22.06
CA ASN A 546 -8.21 8.16 21.42
C ASN A 546 -6.88 7.88 20.68
N LYS A 547 -6.81 8.22 19.39
CA LYS A 547 -5.63 7.99 18.56
C LYS A 547 -4.37 8.69 19.06
N TRP A 548 -4.49 9.88 19.64
CA TRP A 548 -3.34 10.61 20.19
C TRP A 548 -2.78 9.96 21.46
N LEU A 549 -3.65 9.36 22.28
CA LEU A 549 -3.25 8.61 23.47
C LEU A 549 -2.49 7.33 23.08
N ALA A 550 -2.91 6.65 22.01
CA ALA A 550 -2.18 5.52 21.45
C ALA A 550 -0.80 5.94 20.91
N LEU A 551 -0.67 7.05 20.19
CA LEU A 551 0.63 7.57 19.74
C LEU A 551 1.57 7.88 20.93
N PHE A 552 1.05 8.51 21.98
CA PHE A 552 1.78 8.81 23.21
C PHE A 552 2.32 7.54 23.89
N ALA A 553 1.50 6.49 24.03
CA ALA A 553 1.96 5.21 24.57
C ALA A 553 2.98 4.50 23.67
N ALA A 554 2.85 4.61 22.34
CA ALA A 554 3.85 4.06 21.42
C ALA A 554 5.22 4.76 21.58
N ALA A 555 5.23 6.09 21.66
CA ALA A 555 6.45 6.87 21.87
C ALA A 555 7.11 6.55 23.23
N ILE A 556 6.32 6.46 24.30
CA ILE A 556 6.83 6.12 25.65
C ILE A 556 7.35 4.68 25.71
N ALA A 557 6.67 3.71 25.10
CA ALA A 557 7.15 2.32 25.09
C ALA A 557 8.50 2.18 24.37
N VAL A 558 8.71 2.91 23.25
CA VAL A 558 10.02 2.95 22.57
C VAL A 558 11.08 3.65 23.44
N LEU A 559 10.75 4.80 24.04
CA LEU A 559 11.67 5.52 24.93
C LEU A 559 12.12 4.67 26.13
N LEU A 560 11.18 4.00 26.80
CA LEU A 560 11.47 3.12 27.93
C LEU A 560 12.32 1.91 27.53
N MET A 561 12.10 1.34 26.35
CA MET A 561 12.91 0.23 25.84
C MET A 561 14.39 0.63 25.64
N PHE A 562 14.65 1.84 25.13
CA PHE A 562 16.03 2.38 25.05
C PHE A 562 16.62 2.67 26.43
N LEU A 563 15.82 3.15 27.38
CA LEU A 563 16.25 3.43 28.76
C LEU A 563 16.48 2.16 29.59
N PHE A 564 15.86 1.02 29.24
CA PHE A 564 16.13 -0.28 29.85
C PHE A 564 17.48 -0.86 29.36
N THR A 565 17.61 -1.13 28.07
CA THR A 565 18.85 -1.64 27.45
C THR A 565 18.94 -1.27 25.97
N TRP A 566 19.58 -0.13 25.68
CA TRP A 566 19.69 0.45 24.32
C TRP A 566 20.13 -0.51 23.21
N TRP A 567 21.07 -1.43 23.48
CA TRP A 567 21.59 -2.37 22.49
C TRP A 567 20.56 -3.45 22.12
N ALA A 568 19.81 -3.95 23.11
CA ALA A 568 18.72 -4.90 22.90
C ALA A 568 17.51 -4.20 22.25
N ALA A 569 17.24 -2.94 22.60
CA ALA A 569 16.24 -2.11 21.94
C ALA A 569 16.53 -1.96 20.43
N LEU A 570 17.78 -1.64 20.08
CA LEU A 570 18.23 -1.52 18.69
C LEU A 570 18.12 -2.85 17.94
N PHE A 571 18.54 -3.96 18.55
CA PHE A 571 18.40 -5.30 17.96
C PHE A 571 16.93 -5.65 17.66
N VAL A 572 16.03 -5.47 18.63
CA VAL A 572 14.60 -5.78 18.47
C VAL A 572 13.93 -4.89 17.42
N LEU A 573 14.25 -3.59 17.38
CA LEU A 573 13.73 -2.68 16.35
C LEU A 573 14.27 -3.01 14.94
N SER A 574 15.55 -3.36 14.83
CA SER A 574 16.17 -3.77 13.56
C SER A 574 15.54 -5.06 13.01
N PHE A 575 15.36 -6.07 13.87
CA PHE A 575 14.66 -7.31 13.54
C PHE A 575 13.22 -7.04 13.04
N MET A 576 12.50 -6.12 13.68
CA MET A 576 11.14 -5.75 13.28
C MET A 576 11.08 -4.93 12.00
N ALA A 577 12.04 -4.05 11.75
CA ALA A 577 12.17 -3.36 10.46
C ALA A 577 12.40 -4.36 9.31
N ILE A 578 13.26 -5.35 9.50
CA ILE A 578 13.52 -6.42 8.52
C ILE A 578 12.23 -7.22 8.23
N LEU A 579 11.50 -7.63 9.27
CA LEU A 579 10.23 -8.36 9.12
C LEU A 579 9.16 -7.54 8.38
N PHE A 580 9.03 -6.26 8.69
CA PHE A 580 8.07 -5.36 8.03
C PHE A 580 8.43 -5.14 6.55
N ILE A 581 9.70 -4.88 6.24
CA ILE A 581 10.20 -4.72 4.87
C ILE A 581 10.01 -6.00 4.06
N TYR A 582 10.31 -7.17 4.63
CA TYR A 582 10.13 -8.47 3.98
C TYR A 582 8.67 -8.72 3.55
N VAL A 583 7.71 -8.48 4.45
CA VAL A 583 6.28 -8.64 4.17
C VAL A 583 5.78 -7.63 3.12
N THR A 584 6.27 -6.39 3.19
CA THR A 584 5.93 -5.31 2.23
C THR A 584 6.51 -5.57 0.84
N TYR A 585 7.69 -6.19 0.74
CA TYR A 585 8.33 -6.54 -0.53
C TYR A 585 7.65 -7.74 -1.21
N ASN A 586 7.39 -8.81 -0.46
CA ASN A 586 6.85 -10.05 -1.01
C ASN A 586 5.37 -9.99 -1.41
N LYS A 587 4.59 -9.02 -0.89
CA LYS A 587 3.17 -8.78 -1.21
C LYS A 587 2.34 -10.07 -1.34
N PRO A 588 2.18 -10.84 -0.24
CA PRO A 588 1.42 -12.09 -0.27
C PRO A 588 0.01 -11.89 -0.86
N ASN A 589 -0.50 -12.91 -1.57
CA ASN A 589 -1.79 -12.94 -2.29
C ASN A 589 -3.02 -12.96 -1.34
N VAL A 590 -2.99 -12.13 -0.30
CA VAL A 590 -3.79 -12.25 0.93
C VAL A 590 -4.46 -10.92 1.21
N ASN A 591 -5.58 -10.67 0.53
CA ASN A 591 -6.29 -9.40 0.62
C ASN A 591 -7.28 -9.39 1.81
N TRP A 592 -6.82 -8.87 2.95
CA TRP A 592 -7.69 -8.56 4.11
C TRP A 592 -8.04 -7.07 4.19
N GLY A 593 -7.59 -6.25 3.24
CA GLY A 593 -7.44 -4.82 3.39
C GLY A 593 -6.28 -4.46 4.33
N SER A 594 -5.44 -3.49 3.93
CA SER A 594 -4.43 -2.88 4.80
C SER A 594 -4.71 -1.40 5.05
N SER A 595 -4.35 -0.93 6.24
CA SER A 595 -4.30 0.51 6.55
C SER A 595 -3.34 1.29 5.65
N VAL A 596 -2.30 0.64 5.11
CA VAL A 596 -1.33 1.21 4.13
C VAL A 596 -1.94 1.30 2.74
N GLN A 597 -2.69 0.27 2.32
CA GLN A 597 -3.46 0.29 1.06
C GLN A 597 -4.54 1.39 1.09
N ALA A 598 -5.27 1.52 2.20
CA ALA A 598 -6.27 2.58 2.38
C ALA A 598 -5.63 3.98 2.37
N GLY A 599 -4.49 4.16 3.05
CA GLY A 599 -3.71 5.40 2.98
C GLY A 599 -3.23 5.72 1.55
N SER A 600 -2.80 4.71 0.80
CA SER A 600 -2.38 4.85 -0.61
C SER A 600 -3.53 5.26 -1.52
N TYR A 601 -4.72 4.68 -1.34
CA TYR A 601 -5.94 5.08 -2.05
C TYR A 601 -6.36 6.51 -1.71
N ASN A 602 -6.43 6.85 -0.42
CA ASN A 602 -6.80 8.19 0.02
C ASN A 602 -5.81 9.26 -0.48
N MET A 603 -4.51 8.93 -0.56
CA MET A 603 -3.48 9.80 -1.15
C MET A 603 -3.66 9.94 -2.67
N ALA A 604 -3.90 8.84 -3.40
CA ALA A 604 -4.15 8.88 -4.84
C ALA A 604 -5.41 9.68 -5.20
N LEU A 605 -6.50 9.52 -4.44
CA LEU A 605 -7.72 10.30 -4.59
C LEU A 605 -7.47 11.78 -4.30
N SER A 606 -6.77 12.09 -3.19
CA SER A 606 -6.44 13.48 -2.82
C SER A 606 -5.61 14.18 -3.88
N TYR A 607 -4.60 13.52 -4.45
CA TYR A 607 -3.82 14.09 -5.55
C TYR A 607 -4.60 14.19 -6.86
N SER A 608 -5.51 13.26 -7.16
CA SER A 608 -6.38 13.34 -8.35
C SER A 608 -7.36 14.51 -8.27
N VAL A 609 -7.91 14.77 -7.08
CA VAL A 609 -8.79 15.93 -6.81
C VAL A 609 -7.98 17.22 -6.77
N ALA A 610 -6.78 17.24 -6.18
CA ALA A 610 -5.91 18.42 -6.24
C ALA A 610 -5.56 18.80 -7.69
N LEU A 611 -5.27 17.80 -8.54
CA LEU A 611 -4.96 18.03 -9.95
C LEU A 611 -6.13 18.60 -10.75
N SER A 612 -7.39 18.32 -10.40
CA SER A 612 -8.54 18.91 -11.12
C SER A 612 -8.69 20.42 -10.91
N SER A 613 -8.09 20.98 -9.86
CA SER A 613 -8.04 22.42 -9.59
C SER A 613 -6.99 23.18 -10.40
N VAL A 614 -6.13 22.47 -11.15
CA VAL A 614 -5.02 23.07 -11.91
C VAL A 614 -5.48 23.42 -13.34
N ASN A 615 -5.17 24.65 -13.75
CA ASN A 615 -5.42 25.13 -15.12
C ASN A 615 -4.49 24.46 -16.13
N ASP A 616 -5.01 24.18 -17.32
CA ASP A 616 -4.22 23.59 -18.41
C ASP A 616 -3.24 24.63 -18.99
N HIS A 617 -2.04 24.18 -19.35
CA HIS A 617 -1.00 25.03 -19.91
C HIS A 617 -0.03 24.22 -20.79
N VAL A 618 0.33 24.73 -21.96
CA VAL A 618 1.11 24.01 -22.99
C VAL A 618 2.39 23.36 -22.46
N LYS A 619 3.21 24.08 -21.66
CA LYS A 619 4.40 23.53 -20.97
C LYS A 619 4.14 22.22 -20.16
N ASN A 620 2.93 22.09 -19.62
CA ASN A 620 2.50 20.96 -18.80
C ASN A 620 1.85 19.84 -19.62
N PHE A 621 1.66 20.02 -20.94
CA PHE A 621 1.11 19.00 -21.83
C PHE A 621 1.87 17.67 -21.69
N ARG A 622 1.11 16.57 -21.64
CA ARG A 622 1.64 15.21 -21.69
C ARG A 622 0.82 14.42 -22.71
N PRO A 623 1.44 13.59 -23.56
CA PRO A 623 0.70 12.70 -24.44
C PRO A 623 0.06 11.57 -23.59
N GLN A 624 -1.23 11.69 -23.30
CA GLN A 624 -2.04 10.77 -22.49
C GLN A 624 -2.80 9.85 -23.45
N CYS A 625 -2.37 8.59 -23.57
CA CYS A 625 -2.84 7.72 -24.66
C CYS A 625 -3.95 6.76 -24.23
N LEU A 626 -5.06 6.76 -24.96
CA LEU A 626 -5.99 5.63 -25.05
C LEU A 626 -5.56 4.77 -26.25
N VAL A 627 -5.30 3.49 -26.03
CA VAL A 627 -4.74 2.58 -27.02
C VAL A 627 -5.75 1.45 -27.24
N LEU A 628 -6.33 1.33 -28.43
CA LEU A 628 -7.28 0.25 -28.74
C LEU A 628 -6.51 -1.03 -29.11
N THR A 629 -5.97 -1.66 -28.07
CA THR A 629 -5.17 -2.89 -28.17
C THR A 629 -6.01 -4.12 -28.46
N GLY A 630 -7.30 -4.11 -28.12
CA GLY A 630 -7.97 -5.37 -27.81
C GLY A 630 -7.29 -6.01 -26.59
N PRO A 631 -7.18 -7.35 -26.52
CA PRO A 631 -6.28 -8.02 -25.58
C PRO A 631 -4.82 -7.56 -25.74
N PRO A 632 -4.16 -7.02 -24.70
CA PRO A 632 -2.79 -6.50 -24.80
C PRO A 632 -1.74 -7.53 -25.25
N ASN A 633 -2.02 -8.82 -25.07
CA ASN A 633 -1.19 -9.94 -25.53
C ASN A 633 -1.32 -10.22 -27.04
N GLN A 634 -2.44 -9.88 -27.69
CA GLN A 634 -2.63 -10.04 -29.14
C GLN A 634 -1.93 -8.93 -29.94
N ARG A 635 -1.88 -7.70 -29.40
CA ARG A 635 -1.20 -6.54 -30.04
C ARG A 635 0.02 -6.01 -29.25
N PRO A 636 1.03 -6.84 -28.95
CA PRO A 636 2.15 -6.44 -28.09
C PRO A 636 2.97 -5.30 -28.70
N ALA A 637 3.06 -5.20 -30.03
CA ALA A 637 3.79 -4.13 -30.71
C ALA A 637 3.17 -2.75 -30.49
N LEU A 638 1.83 -2.67 -30.42
CA LEU A 638 1.10 -1.42 -30.15
C LEU A 638 1.31 -0.97 -28.70
N VAL A 639 1.31 -1.92 -27.76
CA VAL A 639 1.60 -1.69 -26.33
C VAL A 639 3.04 -1.22 -26.14
N ASP A 640 4.03 -1.93 -26.70
CA ASP A 640 5.45 -1.61 -26.56
C ASP A 640 5.83 -0.27 -27.24
N PHE A 641 5.14 0.11 -28.32
CA PHE A 641 5.29 1.42 -28.97
C PHE A 641 4.86 2.56 -28.04
N VAL A 642 3.66 2.46 -27.44
CA VAL A 642 3.13 3.53 -26.59
C VAL A 642 3.84 3.59 -25.24
N ASP A 643 4.21 2.45 -24.63
CA ASP A 643 5.07 2.43 -23.44
C ASP A 643 6.41 3.13 -23.72
N SER A 644 6.97 3.00 -24.93
CA SER A 644 8.26 3.62 -25.25
C SER A 644 8.25 5.13 -25.04
N PHE A 645 7.22 5.88 -25.47
CA PHE A 645 7.17 7.32 -25.19
C PHE A 645 6.47 7.68 -23.86
N THR A 646 5.40 7.00 -23.44
CA THR A 646 4.66 7.33 -22.19
C THR A 646 5.41 6.92 -20.92
N LYS A 647 5.73 5.63 -20.79
CA LYS A 647 6.43 4.89 -19.71
C LYS A 647 6.12 5.26 -18.26
N HIS A 648 6.62 6.41 -17.83
CA HIS A 648 6.62 6.90 -16.44
C HIS A 648 6.29 8.41 -16.35
N ALA A 649 5.93 9.05 -17.47
CA ALA A 649 5.71 10.50 -17.58
C ALA A 649 4.29 10.88 -18.02
N SER A 650 3.53 9.93 -18.55
CA SER A 650 2.15 10.11 -19.04
C SER A 650 1.24 8.97 -18.61
N LEU A 651 -0.07 9.21 -18.70
CA LEU A 651 -1.13 8.20 -18.63
C LEU A 651 -1.14 7.32 -19.90
N MET A 652 -1.37 6.03 -19.72
CA MET A 652 -1.64 5.06 -20.79
C MET A 652 -2.81 4.16 -20.36
N ILE A 653 -3.82 4.02 -21.23
CA ILE A 653 -4.99 3.15 -21.02
C ILE A 653 -5.06 2.19 -22.21
N CYS A 654 -5.02 0.88 -21.95
CA CYS A 654 -5.29 -0.15 -22.94
C CYS A 654 -6.81 -0.43 -22.94
N GLY A 655 -7.48 -0.06 -24.03
CA GLY A 655 -8.88 -0.37 -24.28
C GLY A 655 -9.04 -1.70 -25.02
N ASP A 656 -9.85 -2.58 -24.46
CA ASP A 656 -10.34 -3.80 -25.11
C ASP A 656 -11.84 -3.64 -25.36
N ILE A 657 -12.26 -3.74 -26.63
CA ILE A 657 -13.67 -3.62 -27.01
C ILE A 657 -14.16 -5.03 -27.31
N ILE A 658 -14.90 -5.59 -26.36
CA ILE A 658 -15.44 -6.95 -26.41
C ILE A 658 -16.77 -6.88 -27.14
N MET A 659 -16.85 -7.51 -28.32
CA MET A 659 -18.10 -7.59 -29.07
C MET A 659 -19.09 -8.49 -28.35
N ASN A 660 -20.40 -8.22 -28.48
CA ASN A 660 -21.42 -9.02 -27.79
C ASN A 660 -21.42 -10.52 -28.17
N GLN A 661 -20.82 -10.90 -29.30
CA GLN A 661 -20.62 -12.30 -29.70
C GLN A 661 -19.50 -13.00 -28.89
N ASP A 662 -18.40 -12.29 -28.57
CA ASP A 662 -17.27 -12.80 -27.78
C ASP A 662 -17.58 -12.89 -26.27
N ARG A 663 -18.72 -12.34 -25.84
CA ARG A 663 -19.09 -12.21 -24.43
C ARG A 663 -19.26 -13.56 -23.70
N GLN A 664 -19.49 -14.66 -24.41
CA GLN A 664 -19.66 -15.99 -23.81
C GLN A 664 -18.33 -16.73 -23.58
N THR A 665 -17.23 -16.32 -24.22
CA THR A 665 -15.94 -17.06 -24.18
C THR A 665 -14.92 -16.48 -23.20
N ARG A 666 -15.06 -15.21 -22.79
CA ARG A 666 -14.13 -14.55 -21.83
C ARG A 666 -14.71 -14.47 -20.42
N LEU A 667 -14.13 -15.24 -19.50
CA LEU A 667 -14.39 -15.15 -18.06
C LEU A 667 -13.70 -13.92 -17.44
N GLN A 668 -14.25 -13.42 -16.33
CA GLN A 668 -13.78 -12.19 -15.68
C GLN A 668 -12.34 -12.28 -15.17
N ASP A 669 -11.83 -13.49 -14.92
CA ASP A 669 -10.45 -13.79 -14.53
C ASP A 669 -9.40 -13.38 -15.58
N ASP A 670 -9.78 -13.22 -16.85
CA ASP A 670 -8.86 -12.80 -17.93
C ASP A 670 -8.28 -11.40 -17.70
N THR A 671 -9.04 -10.51 -17.07
CA THR A 671 -8.56 -9.15 -16.72
C THR A 671 -7.31 -9.23 -15.85
N ASP A 672 -7.33 -10.11 -14.86
CA ASP A 672 -6.23 -10.32 -13.92
C ASP A 672 -5.02 -10.98 -14.64
N ARG A 673 -5.27 -11.88 -15.60
CA ARG A 673 -4.25 -12.51 -16.45
C ARG A 673 -3.54 -11.47 -17.34
N LEU A 674 -4.29 -10.59 -17.99
CA LEU A 674 -3.76 -9.55 -18.88
C LEU A 674 -3.03 -8.44 -18.11
N VAL A 675 -3.51 -8.04 -16.93
CA VAL A 675 -2.81 -7.12 -16.03
C VAL A 675 -1.51 -7.74 -15.51
N LYS A 676 -1.47 -9.04 -15.16
CA LYS A 676 -0.22 -9.74 -14.79
C LYS A 676 0.77 -9.78 -15.97
N TRP A 677 0.31 -9.99 -17.20
CA TRP A 677 1.14 -9.97 -18.41
C TRP A 677 1.79 -8.59 -18.65
N MET A 678 1.02 -7.49 -18.54
CA MET A 678 1.55 -6.13 -18.70
C MET A 678 2.57 -5.77 -17.59
N ASN A 679 2.30 -6.18 -16.35
CA ASN A 679 3.24 -6.01 -15.24
C ASN A 679 4.54 -6.81 -15.46
N LYS A 680 4.47 -8.05 -15.99
CA LYS A 680 5.67 -8.84 -16.35
C LYS A 680 6.52 -8.15 -17.44
N ARG A 681 5.89 -7.52 -18.43
CA ARG A 681 6.58 -6.68 -19.45
C ARG A 681 7.00 -5.29 -18.95
N LYS A 682 6.69 -4.94 -17.69
CA LYS A 682 7.02 -3.66 -17.02
C LYS A 682 6.38 -2.43 -17.70
N VAL A 683 5.24 -2.64 -18.36
CA VAL A 683 4.37 -1.59 -18.92
C VAL A 683 3.54 -0.99 -17.79
N ARG A 684 3.41 0.34 -17.74
CA ARG A 684 2.58 1.05 -16.75
C ARG A 684 1.33 1.63 -17.40
N SER A 685 0.36 0.77 -17.69
CA SER A 685 -0.95 1.15 -18.22
C SER A 685 -2.09 0.67 -17.32
N PHE A 686 -3.24 1.32 -17.44
CA PHE A 686 -4.51 0.78 -16.97
C PHE A 686 -5.13 -0.11 -18.06
N TYR A 687 -5.94 -1.09 -17.65
CA TYR A 687 -6.72 -1.91 -18.57
C TYR A 687 -8.20 -1.55 -18.43
N SER A 688 -8.89 -1.38 -19.56
CA SER A 688 -10.30 -0.98 -19.60
C SER A 688 -11.05 -1.84 -20.63
N PRO A 689 -11.56 -3.02 -20.23
CA PRO A 689 -12.46 -3.81 -21.07
C PRO A 689 -13.84 -3.14 -21.12
N PHE A 690 -14.42 -3.04 -22.31
CA PHE A 690 -15.72 -2.42 -22.54
C PHE A 690 -16.53 -3.26 -23.53
N THR A 691 -17.79 -3.54 -23.23
CA THR A 691 -18.68 -4.33 -24.11
C THR A 691 -19.50 -3.43 -25.03
N ALA A 692 -19.49 -3.71 -26.33
CA ALA A 692 -20.26 -2.97 -27.33
C ALA A 692 -20.74 -3.86 -28.49
N ASP A 693 -21.67 -3.35 -29.29
CA ASP A 693 -22.14 -4.02 -30.51
C ASP A 693 -21.24 -3.72 -31.73
N SER A 694 -20.54 -2.58 -31.73
CA SER A 694 -19.61 -2.18 -32.80
C SER A 694 -18.33 -1.53 -32.22
N LEU A 695 -17.27 -1.52 -33.03
CA LEU A 695 -15.99 -0.89 -32.72
C LEU A 695 -16.16 0.61 -32.52
N ARG A 696 -16.94 1.28 -33.39
CA ARG A 696 -17.22 2.72 -33.27
C ARG A 696 -17.92 3.05 -31.97
N VAL A 697 -18.97 2.31 -31.62
CA VAL A 697 -19.75 2.55 -30.39
C VAL A 697 -18.87 2.33 -29.15
N GLY A 698 -18.08 1.25 -29.11
CA GLY A 698 -17.13 0.99 -28.03
C GLY A 698 -16.05 2.07 -27.92
N ALA A 699 -15.46 2.49 -29.04
CA ALA A 699 -14.41 3.50 -29.09
C ALA A 699 -14.92 4.89 -28.67
N ARG A 700 -16.09 5.30 -29.16
CA ARG A 700 -16.75 6.57 -28.80
C ARG A 700 -17.08 6.63 -27.30
N ASN A 701 -17.61 5.55 -26.74
CA ASN A 701 -17.87 5.46 -25.30
C ASN A 701 -16.57 5.52 -24.48
N LEU A 702 -15.51 4.81 -24.91
CA LEU A 702 -14.20 4.88 -24.27
C LEU A 702 -13.56 6.27 -24.36
N LEU A 703 -13.66 6.97 -25.51
CA LEU A 703 -13.16 8.34 -25.66
C LEU A 703 -13.82 9.30 -24.66
N GLN A 704 -15.14 9.19 -24.48
CA GLN A 704 -15.91 10.09 -23.62
C GLN A 704 -15.82 9.73 -22.11
N ALA A 705 -15.68 8.46 -21.76
CA ALA A 705 -15.74 7.97 -20.37
C ALA A 705 -14.38 7.59 -19.74
N SER A 706 -13.29 7.49 -20.51
CA SER A 706 -11.99 7.04 -19.97
C SER A 706 -11.32 8.09 -19.09
N GLY A 707 -10.94 7.68 -17.87
CA GLY A 707 -10.07 8.45 -16.98
C GLY A 707 -10.76 9.05 -15.76
N LEU A 708 -10.07 9.96 -15.06
CA LEU A 708 -10.58 10.61 -13.84
C LEU A 708 -10.14 12.08 -13.78
N GLY A 709 -11.09 13.00 -13.95
CA GLY A 709 -10.83 14.44 -13.94
C GLY A 709 -9.84 14.85 -15.03
N LYS A 710 -8.66 15.37 -14.64
CA LYS A 710 -7.57 15.71 -15.56
C LYS A 710 -6.71 14.50 -15.99
N LEU A 711 -6.86 13.35 -15.34
CA LEU A 711 -6.24 12.09 -15.75
C LEU A 711 -7.12 11.37 -16.78
N LYS A 712 -7.39 12.05 -17.90
CA LYS A 712 -8.09 11.51 -19.08
C LYS A 712 -7.11 11.36 -20.27
N PRO A 713 -7.40 10.54 -21.29
CA PRO A 713 -6.63 10.53 -22.52
C PRO A 713 -6.83 11.84 -23.32
N ASN A 714 -5.86 12.15 -24.19
CA ASN A 714 -5.92 13.21 -25.21
C ASN A 714 -5.43 12.75 -26.60
N ILE A 715 -4.84 11.54 -26.70
CA ILE A 715 -4.45 10.90 -27.95
C ILE A 715 -5.14 9.53 -28.02
N LEU A 716 -5.84 9.25 -29.12
CA LEU A 716 -6.24 7.89 -29.50
C LEU A 716 -5.14 7.22 -30.32
N VAL A 717 -4.81 5.98 -29.99
CA VAL A 717 -3.82 5.16 -30.69
C VAL A 717 -4.47 3.89 -31.23
N LEU A 718 -4.44 3.72 -32.55
CA LEU A 718 -5.02 2.60 -33.29
C LEU A 718 -3.92 1.74 -33.94
N GLY A 719 -4.20 0.45 -34.12
CA GLY A 719 -3.51 -0.37 -35.11
C GLY A 719 -4.06 -0.11 -36.51
N PHE A 720 -3.21 -0.20 -37.53
CA PHE A 720 -3.63 -0.15 -38.94
C PHE A 720 -4.37 -1.45 -39.32
N LYS A 721 -5.57 -1.33 -39.91
CA LYS A 721 -6.38 -2.47 -40.38
C LYS A 721 -5.80 -3.03 -41.69
N SER A 722 -4.83 -3.94 -41.60
CA SER A 722 -4.17 -4.52 -42.78
C SER A 722 -5.11 -5.35 -43.67
N ASN A 723 -6.07 -6.07 -43.07
CA ASN A 723 -7.04 -6.95 -43.77
C ASN A 723 -8.29 -6.22 -44.30
N TRP A 724 -8.17 -4.93 -44.61
CA TRP A 724 -9.32 -4.09 -44.98
C TRP A 724 -10.02 -4.51 -46.29
N ARG A 725 -9.32 -5.23 -47.17
CA ARG A 725 -9.86 -5.71 -48.45
C ARG A 725 -10.71 -6.97 -48.32
N ASP A 726 -10.41 -7.79 -47.31
CA ASP A 726 -11.04 -9.09 -47.07
C ASP A 726 -12.13 -9.02 -45.98
N SER A 727 -12.20 -7.90 -45.25
CA SER A 727 -13.16 -7.68 -44.16
C SER A 727 -14.53 -7.18 -44.65
N SER A 728 -15.58 -7.40 -43.84
CA SER A 728 -16.92 -6.85 -44.12
C SER A 728 -16.89 -5.32 -44.29
N PRO A 729 -17.73 -4.76 -45.17
CA PRO A 729 -17.73 -3.31 -45.45
C PRO A 729 -18.08 -2.49 -44.20
N GLU A 730 -19.01 -2.98 -43.39
CA GLU A 730 -19.35 -2.46 -42.07
C GLU A 730 -18.11 -2.26 -41.20
N SER A 731 -17.15 -3.20 -41.21
CA SER A 731 -15.92 -3.12 -40.40
C SER A 731 -14.86 -2.16 -40.95
N ILE A 732 -14.96 -1.76 -42.23
CA ILE A 732 -14.18 -0.66 -42.81
C ILE A 732 -14.82 0.66 -42.37
N GLU A 733 -16.14 0.76 -42.50
CA GLU A 733 -16.91 1.94 -42.12
C GLU A 733 -16.81 2.24 -40.61
N ASP A 734 -16.93 1.25 -39.73
CA ASP A 734 -16.76 1.37 -38.28
C ASP A 734 -15.37 1.93 -37.92
N TYR A 735 -14.32 1.49 -38.63
CA TYR A 735 -12.93 1.92 -38.40
C TYR A 735 -12.70 3.37 -38.85
N ILE A 736 -13.20 3.76 -40.03
CA ILE A 736 -13.08 5.15 -40.51
C ILE A 736 -14.01 6.09 -39.74
N ASN A 737 -15.20 5.66 -39.36
CA ASN A 737 -16.09 6.41 -38.48
C ASN A 737 -15.53 6.58 -37.07
N THR A 738 -14.72 5.63 -36.57
CA THR A 738 -13.94 5.83 -35.34
C THR A 738 -12.91 6.96 -35.50
N ILE A 739 -12.30 7.09 -36.69
CA ILE A 739 -11.37 8.20 -37.00
C ILE A 739 -12.10 9.55 -37.05
N TYR A 740 -13.28 9.62 -37.69
CA TYR A 740 -14.13 10.82 -37.67
C TYR A 740 -14.55 11.20 -36.22
N ASP A 741 -15.13 10.26 -35.46
CA ASP A 741 -15.56 10.48 -34.07
C ASP A 741 -14.39 10.93 -33.14
N THR A 742 -13.14 10.60 -33.49
CA THR A 742 -11.93 11.06 -32.77
C THR A 742 -11.63 12.53 -33.03
N PHE A 743 -11.74 12.98 -34.28
CA PHE A 743 -11.53 14.39 -34.62
C PHE A 743 -12.68 15.27 -34.10
N ASP A 744 -13.93 14.81 -34.20
CA ASP A 744 -15.12 15.51 -33.67
C ASP A 744 -15.06 15.72 -32.14
N THR A 745 -14.34 14.86 -31.42
CA THR A 745 -14.12 14.98 -29.97
C THR A 745 -12.88 15.80 -29.60
N ASN A 746 -12.19 16.41 -30.57
CA ASN A 746 -10.92 17.14 -30.44
C ASN A 746 -9.78 16.28 -29.86
N TYR A 747 -9.78 14.97 -30.09
CA TYR A 747 -8.67 14.09 -29.75
C TYR A 747 -7.62 14.09 -30.85
N SER A 748 -6.36 13.97 -30.44
CA SER A 748 -5.26 13.69 -31.39
C SER A 748 -5.30 12.22 -31.80
N LEU A 749 -4.92 11.90 -33.03
CA LEU A 749 -4.96 10.54 -33.57
C LEU A 749 -3.56 10.04 -33.96
N CYS A 750 -3.30 8.77 -33.67
CA CYS A 750 -2.07 8.06 -33.99
C CYS A 750 -2.41 6.65 -34.52
N ILE A 751 -1.95 6.29 -35.71
CA ILE A 751 -2.17 4.95 -36.30
C ILE A 751 -0.81 4.29 -36.57
N LEU A 752 -0.57 3.14 -35.95
CA LEU A 752 0.64 2.33 -36.15
C LEU A 752 0.40 1.23 -37.21
N ARG A 753 1.20 1.22 -38.27
CA ARG A 753 1.31 0.11 -39.23
C ARG A 753 2.62 -0.64 -39.01
N MET A 754 2.52 -1.96 -38.89
CA MET A 754 3.63 -2.90 -38.84
C MET A 754 3.68 -3.70 -40.16
N VAL A 755 4.87 -4.16 -40.56
CA VAL A 755 5.09 -4.86 -41.85
C VAL A 755 4.32 -6.18 -41.91
N GLU A 756 4.36 -6.96 -40.84
CA GLU A 756 3.74 -8.30 -40.70
C GLU A 756 2.31 -8.24 -40.15
N GLY A 757 1.74 -7.04 -39.97
CA GLY A 757 0.51 -6.83 -39.20
C GLY A 757 0.75 -6.63 -37.70
N LEU A 758 -0.33 -6.46 -36.93
CA LEU A 758 -0.28 -6.21 -35.48
C LEU A 758 -0.91 -7.34 -34.64
N ASP A 759 -1.69 -8.22 -35.27
CA ASP A 759 -2.49 -9.25 -34.60
C ASP A 759 -1.72 -10.56 -34.52
N VAL A 760 -1.36 -10.99 -33.31
CA VAL A 760 -0.78 -12.30 -33.02
C VAL A 760 -1.90 -13.25 -32.59
N SER A 761 -2.14 -14.29 -33.40
CA SER A 761 -3.26 -15.23 -33.23
C SER A 761 -2.89 -16.55 -32.57
N ASP A 762 -1.61 -16.77 -32.24
CA ASP A 762 -1.13 -18.06 -31.72
C ASP A 762 -1.79 -18.44 -30.38
N GLN A 763 -2.24 -19.69 -30.29
CA GLN A 763 -2.97 -20.23 -29.15
C GLN A 763 -2.11 -20.30 -27.89
N PHE A 764 -2.35 -19.38 -26.95
CA PHE A 764 -1.89 -19.51 -25.56
C PHE A 764 -2.85 -20.38 -24.73
N ASP A 765 -3.07 -21.60 -25.22
CA ASP A 765 -3.67 -22.70 -24.45
C ASP A 765 -2.65 -23.19 -23.42
N PHE A 766 -2.54 -22.45 -22.32
CA PHE A 766 -1.92 -22.97 -21.10
C PHE A 766 -2.84 -24.05 -20.54
N GLU A 767 -2.51 -25.31 -20.79
CA GLU A 767 -3.23 -26.46 -20.26
C GLU A 767 -3.46 -26.31 -18.75
N VAL A 768 -4.74 -26.32 -18.37
CA VAL A 768 -5.15 -26.21 -16.98
C VAL A 768 -4.94 -27.57 -16.33
N ASN A 769 -3.74 -27.80 -15.81
CA ASN A 769 -3.40 -28.99 -15.01
C ASN A 769 -4.12 -28.98 -13.65
N GLN A 770 -5.43 -29.26 -13.68
CA GLN A 770 -6.23 -29.69 -12.53
C GLN A 770 -5.91 -31.16 -12.22
N GLY A 771 -4.91 -31.41 -11.37
CA GLY A 771 -4.49 -32.77 -11.02
C GLY A 771 -3.77 -32.87 -9.67
N PHE A 772 -4.50 -33.37 -8.65
CA PHE A 772 -3.97 -34.18 -7.54
C PHE A 772 -3.81 -35.62 -8.09
N GLU A 773 -2.94 -36.55 -7.65
CA GLU A 773 -2.31 -36.86 -6.34
C GLU A 773 -0.83 -37.38 -6.48
N PRO A 774 -0.12 -37.74 -5.39
CA PRO A 774 1.32 -38.05 -5.40
C PRO A 774 1.74 -39.51 -5.09
N GLU A 775 2.94 -39.90 -5.56
CA GLU A 775 3.81 -41.00 -5.06
C GLU A 775 5.27 -40.51 -5.23
N GLU A 776 6.14 -40.43 -4.21
CA GLU A 776 6.88 -41.46 -3.44
C GLU A 776 8.23 -41.93 -4.07
N SER A 777 9.09 -42.55 -3.26
CA SER A 777 10.55 -42.39 -3.31
C SER A 777 11.36 -43.62 -3.78
N VAL A 778 12.53 -43.39 -4.41
CA VAL A 778 13.68 -44.31 -4.41
C VAL A 778 15.00 -43.52 -4.26
N GLU A 779 16.02 -44.12 -3.64
CA GLU A 779 17.38 -43.57 -3.42
C GLU A 779 18.45 -44.26 -4.31
N LYS A 780 19.60 -43.57 -4.57
CA LYS A 780 20.96 -44.14 -4.83
C LYS A 780 21.18 -44.95 -6.13
N GLU A 781 22.38 -45.32 -6.60
CA GLU A 781 23.83 -44.95 -6.47
C GLU A 781 24.55 -45.60 -7.70
N ASP A 782 25.66 -45.15 -8.30
CA ASP A 782 26.51 -43.94 -8.19
C ASP A 782 26.85 -43.48 -9.66
N GLN A 783 28.03 -43.31 -10.29
CA GLN A 783 29.46 -43.25 -9.95
C GLN A 783 30.27 -42.44 -11.01
N GLN A 784 31.50 -42.03 -10.62
CA GLN A 784 32.70 -41.56 -11.38
C GLN A 784 32.69 -41.59 -12.95
N SER A 785 33.27 -40.64 -13.68
CA SER A 785 34.02 -39.38 -13.39
C SER A 785 34.21 -38.57 -14.73
N SER A 786 35.02 -37.53 -14.97
CA SER A 786 36.17 -36.89 -14.26
C SER A 786 36.48 -35.47 -14.82
N GLU A 787 37.65 -34.93 -14.46
CA GLU A 787 38.37 -33.76 -15.06
C GLU A 787 37.74 -32.35 -14.90
N LYS A 788 38.52 -31.30 -15.20
CA LYS A 788 38.43 -30.00 -14.48
C LYS A 788 38.15 -28.74 -15.32
N LYS A 789 37.19 -27.95 -14.79
CA LYS A 789 37.01 -26.47 -14.80
C LYS A 789 38.29 -25.62 -15.01
N PRO A 790 38.20 -24.36 -15.51
CA PRO A 790 37.20 -23.35 -15.06
C PRO A 790 36.66 -22.30 -16.07
N ALA A 791 35.62 -21.56 -15.61
CA ALA A 791 35.18 -20.20 -16.01
C ALA A 791 34.78 -19.96 -17.49
N ASP A 792 33.69 -19.26 -17.84
CA ASP A 792 32.67 -18.51 -17.07
C ASP A 792 31.24 -18.77 -17.64
N ASP A 793 30.25 -17.96 -17.24
CA ASP A 793 28.88 -17.86 -17.78
C ASP A 793 28.00 -19.12 -17.76
N ILE A 794 27.29 -19.31 -16.64
CA ILE A 794 26.03 -20.08 -16.63
C ILE A 794 24.94 -19.24 -17.31
N PRO A 795 24.24 -19.73 -18.34
CA PRO A 795 23.10 -19.01 -18.90
C PRO A 795 21.89 -19.06 -17.95
N ASP A 796 21.27 -17.91 -17.67
CA ASP A 796 19.95 -17.86 -17.02
C ASP A 796 18.88 -18.49 -17.95
N GLU A 797 18.56 -19.77 -17.74
CA GLU A 797 17.40 -20.48 -18.31
C GLU A 797 16.09 -20.09 -17.61
N ASP A 798 15.78 -18.79 -17.59
CA ASP A 798 14.46 -18.26 -17.18
C ASP A 798 13.99 -17.11 -18.11
N LYS A 799 14.42 -17.16 -19.38
CA LYS A 799 14.04 -16.22 -20.44
C LYS A 799 12.73 -16.65 -21.10
N SER A 800 11.65 -16.66 -20.31
CA SER A 800 10.31 -17.10 -20.74
C SER A 800 9.89 -16.59 -22.13
N ASP A 801 9.30 -17.49 -22.92
CA ASP A 801 8.90 -17.29 -24.31
C ASP A 801 7.89 -16.16 -24.49
N GLN A 802 8.42 -14.96 -24.74
CA GLN A 802 7.64 -13.79 -25.05
C GLN A 802 8.19 -13.11 -26.29
N ILE A 803 7.34 -12.99 -27.31
CA ILE A 803 7.63 -12.30 -28.57
C ILE A 803 8.16 -10.89 -28.26
N LYS A 804 9.39 -10.62 -28.71
CA LYS A 804 10.09 -9.34 -28.55
C LYS A 804 9.81 -8.48 -29.77
N THR A 805 9.14 -7.36 -29.55
CA THR A 805 8.74 -6.46 -30.63
C THR A 805 9.90 -5.54 -31.02
N VAL A 806 9.81 -4.88 -32.19
CA VAL A 806 10.81 -3.89 -32.64
C VAL A 806 11.08 -2.82 -31.57
N PHE A 807 10.04 -2.39 -30.85
CA PHE A 807 10.13 -1.40 -29.77
C PHE A 807 10.76 -1.93 -28.47
N GLN A 808 10.99 -3.24 -28.36
CA GLN A 808 11.75 -3.85 -27.26
C GLN A 808 13.25 -4.02 -27.51
N ILE A 809 13.67 -4.00 -28.78
CA ILE A 809 15.06 -4.18 -29.24
C ILE A 809 15.75 -2.81 -29.36
N ASP A 810 17.06 -2.73 -29.14
CA ASP A 810 17.85 -1.52 -29.41
C ASP A 810 18.00 -1.33 -30.93
N GLN A 811 17.64 -0.15 -31.43
CA GLN A 811 17.69 0.17 -32.86
C GLN A 811 19.04 0.75 -33.30
N GLY A 812 19.96 1.03 -32.37
CA GLY A 812 21.31 1.50 -32.67
C GLY A 812 21.31 2.78 -33.51
N LYS A 813 22.15 2.81 -34.56
CA LYS A 813 22.39 3.99 -35.40
C LYS A 813 21.41 4.19 -36.57
N LYS A 814 20.23 3.55 -36.56
CA LYS A 814 19.18 3.78 -37.58
C LYS A 814 18.65 5.22 -37.55
N THR A 815 17.97 5.67 -38.60
CA THR A 815 17.28 6.97 -38.57
C THR A 815 15.83 6.84 -38.07
N ILE A 816 15.31 7.93 -37.52
CA ILE A 816 13.87 8.17 -37.37
C ILE A 816 13.53 9.28 -38.35
N ASP A 817 12.65 9.00 -39.30
CA ASP A 817 12.32 9.93 -40.38
C ASP A 817 10.92 10.52 -40.16
N ILE A 818 10.83 11.85 -40.04
CA ILE A 818 9.58 12.58 -39.78
C ILE A 818 9.17 13.35 -41.03
N TYR A 819 8.07 12.98 -41.66
CA TYR A 819 7.46 13.68 -42.79
C TYR A 819 6.39 14.63 -42.26
N TRP A 820 6.81 15.86 -41.92
CA TRP A 820 5.93 16.91 -41.43
C TRP A 820 5.36 17.69 -42.63
N ILE A 821 4.18 17.27 -43.06
CA ILE A 821 3.54 17.72 -44.30
C ILE A 821 2.43 18.75 -44.03
N ALA A 822 1.82 18.69 -42.85
CA ALA A 822 0.78 19.61 -42.41
C ALA A 822 0.95 19.92 -40.91
N ASP A 823 0.82 21.19 -40.56
CA ASP A 823 0.89 21.64 -39.17
C ASP A 823 -0.22 20.99 -38.32
N ASP A 824 0.17 20.50 -37.15
CA ASP A 824 -0.62 19.67 -36.25
C ASP A 824 -0.41 20.06 -34.77
N GLY A 825 0.01 21.30 -34.49
CA GLY A 825 0.34 21.77 -33.15
C GLY A 825 1.68 21.25 -32.61
N GLY A 826 2.43 20.48 -33.43
CA GLY A 826 3.75 19.95 -33.12
C GLY A 826 3.78 18.55 -32.50
N LEU A 827 2.65 17.83 -32.46
CA LEU A 827 2.62 16.47 -31.91
C LEU A 827 3.48 15.48 -32.72
N THR A 828 3.46 15.60 -34.06
CA THR A 828 4.36 14.88 -34.98
C THR A 828 5.85 15.01 -34.63
N LEU A 829 6.29 16.14 -34.05
CA LEU A 829 7.68 16.36 -33.61
C LEU A 829 7.91 15.86 -32.18
N LEU A 830 6.93 16.03 -31.28
CA LEU A 830 7.05 15.66 -29.87
C LEU A 830 7.20 14.14 -29.66
N VAL A 831 6.44 13.32 -30.40
CA VAL A 831 6.46 11.85 -30.20
C VAL A 831 7.84 11.25 -30.52
N PRO A 832 8.47 11.53 -31.69
CA PRO A 832 9.87 11.16 -31.96
C PRO A 832 10.88 11.69 -30.92
N TYR A 833 10.73 12.95 -30.48
CA TYR A 833 11.60 13.51 -29.45
C TYR A 833 11.51 12.70 -28.14
N LEU A 834 10.32 12.33 -27.68
CA LEU A 834 10.13 11.51 -26.49
C LEU A 834 10.68 10.08 -26.64
N LEU A 835 10.66 9.51 -27.85
CA LEU A 835 11.30 8.22 -28.14
C LEU A 835 12.83 8.29 -28.02
N THR A 836 13.49 9.29 -28.61
CA THR A 836 14.97 9.42 -28.54
C THR A 836 15.50 9.63 -27.11
N ARG A 837 14.66 10.07 -26.15
CA ARG A 837 15.03 10.13 -24.73
C ARG A 837 15.03 8.76 -24.02
N ARG A 838 14.84 7.65 -24.75
CA ARG A 838 14.89 6.26 -24.23
C ARG A 838 16.09 5.51 -24.79
N LYS A 839 16.75 4.71 -23.94
CA LYS A 839 17.97 3.94 -24.28
C LYS A 839 17.92 3.21 -25.63
N ARG A 840 16.79 2.56 -25.97
CA ARG A 840 16.59 1.77 -27.22
C ARG A 840 16.58 2.61 -28.53
N TRP A 841 16.40 3.92 -28.41
CA TRP A 841 16.26 4.86 -29.54
C TRP A 841 17.19 6.07 -29.40
N GLN A 842 18.02 6.12 -28.35
CA GLN A 842 18.89 7.25 -28.02
C GLN A 842 20.04 7.45 -29.03
N ASN A 843 20.44 6.37 -29.71
CA ASN A 843 21.49 6.38 -30.73
C ASN A 843 20.93 6.68 -32.14
N CYS A 844 19.61 6.82 -32.29
CA CYS A 844 18.97 7.00 -33.59
C CYS A 844 19.01 8.48 -34.03
N LYS A 845 19.40 8.74 -35.28
CA LYS A 845 19.44 10.10 -35.84
C LYS A 845 18.06 10.49 -36.38
N VAL A 846 17.49 11.59 -35.88
CA VAL A 846 16.22 12.13 -36.40
C VAL A 846 16.48 12.96 -37.66
N ARG A 847 15.67 12.72 -38.70
CA ARG A 847 15.60 13.52 -39.94
C ARG A 847 14.19 14.08 -40.10
N VAL A 848 14.08 15.34 -40.52
CA VAL A 848 12.79 16.01 -40.77
C VAL A 848 12.67 16.33 -42.26
N PHE A 849 11.58 15.88 -42.87
CA PHE A 849 11.20 16.12 -44.25
C PHE A 849 9.98 17.04 -44.26
N ILE A 850 10.07 18.16 -44.96
CA ILE A 850 8.98 19.15 -45.11
C ILE A 850 8.66 19.34 -46.60
N VAL A 851 7.43 19.73 -46.93
CA VAL A 851 7.07 20.16 -48.29
C VAL A 851 7.47 21.62 -48.50
N GLY A 852 7.93 21.98 -49.71
CA GLY A 852 8.22 23.37 -50.07
C GLY A 852 8.73 23.51 -51.51
N ASP A 853 8.69 24.74 -52.03
CA ASP A 853 8.94 25.04 -53.45
C ASP A 853 10.42 25.00 -53.84
N GLU A 854 10.71 24.70 -55.11
CA GLU A 854 12.08 24.72 -55.66
C GLU A 854 12.75 26.10 -55.57
N GLN A 855 11.97 27.18 -55.58
CA GLN A 855 12.48 28.56 -55.54
C GLN A 855 12.92 28.99 -54.13
N ASN A 856 12.21 28.54 -53.09
CA ASN A 856 12.39 29.01 -51.71
C ASN A 856 13.05 27.95 -50.79
N MET A 857 13.64 26.91 -51.38
CA MET A 857 14.08 25.69 -50.70
C MET A 857 14.98 25.94 -49.47
N GLU A 858 16.08 26.69 -49.62
CA GLU A 858 17.04 26.93 -48.53
C GLU A 858 16.56 27.97 -47.51
N GLU A 859 15.63 28.86 -47.88
CA GLU A 859 14.99 29.78 -46.93
C GLU A 859 14.02 29.01 -46.01
N SER A 860 13.10 28.23 -46.59
CA SER A 860 12.18 27.35 -45.86
C SER A 860 12.92 26.38 -44.93
N ARG A 861 14.03 25.82 -45.41
CA ARG A 861 14.92 24.96 -44.61
C ARG A 861 15.57 25.70 -43.45
N THR A 862 16.01 26.94 -43.68
CA THR A 862 16.65 27.78 -42.66
C THR A 862 15.67 28.27 -41.61
N GLU A 863 14.44 28.62 -41.99
CA GLU A 863 13.36 28.92 -41.03
C GLU A 863 13.00 27.68 -40.19
N MET A 864 12.86 26.51 -40.83
CA MET A 864 12.59 25.26 -40.12
C MET A 864 13.69 24.89 -39.12
N LEU A 865 14.97 25.05 -39.49
CA LEU A 865 16.09 24.85 -38.57
C LEU A 865 16.06 25.83 -37.38
N ARG A 866 15.71 27.10 -37.60
CA ARG A 866 15.51 28.09 -36.52
C ARG A 866 14.35 27.70 -35.60
N LEU A 867 13.26 27.14 -36.13
CA LEU A 867 12.12 26.66 -35.34
C LEU A 867 12.52 25.47 -34.44
N LEU A 868 13.19 24.47 -35.01
CA LEU A 868 13.63 23.26 -34.29
C LEU A 868 14.71 23.54 -33.23
N ASP A 869 15.62 24.50 -33.49
CA ASP A 869 16.62 24.93 -32.50
C ASP A 869 15.97 25.69 -31.33
N ARG A 870 14.98 26.56 -31.60
CA ARG A 870 14.16 27.20 -30.55
C ARG A 870 13.41 26.17 -29.69
N PHE A 871 12.91 25.08 -30.27
CA PHE A 871 12.29 23.97 -29.51
C PHE A 871 13.31 23.12 -28.74
N ARG A 872 14.61 23.26 -29.03
CA ARG A 872 15.72 22.51 -28.40
C ARG A 872 15.61 20.99 -28.51
N PHE A 873 14.96 20.50 -29.57
CA PHE A 873 14.88 19.06 -29.86
C PHE A 873 16.21 18.46 -30.30
N GLY A 874 17.17 19.28 -30.75
CA GLY A 874 18.48 18.83 -31.22
C GLY A 874 18.46 18.21 -32.62
N PHE A 875 17.33 18.30 -33.33
CA PHE A 875 17.21 17.86 -34.72
C PHE A 875 17.96 18.84 -35.63
N LYS A 876 18.95 18.34 -36.39
CA LYS A 876 19.85 19.15 -37.24
C LYS A 876 19.80 18.77 -38.73
N ASP A 877 18.96 17.82 -39.09
CA ASP A 877 18.89 17.24 -40.43
C ASP A 877 17.50 17.50 -41.01
N VAL A 878 17.38 18.58 -41.79
CA VAL A 878 16.15 19.02 -42.44
C VAL A 878 16.32 18.95 -43.95
N THR A 879 15.36 18.30 -44.62
CA THR A 879 15.29 18.13 -46.07
C THR A 879 13.95 18.68 -46.57
N VAL A 880 13.97 19.48 -47.65
CA VAL A 880 12.76 19.99 -48.30
C VAL A 880 12.41 19.09 -49.49
N MET A 881 11.14 18.76 -49.63
CA MET A 881 10.59 17.91 -50.68
C MET A 881 9.88 18.78 -51.72
N THR A 882 10.49 18.92 -52.89
CA THR A 882 9.98 19.71 -54.02
C THR A 882 9.28 18.86 -55.10
N ASP A 883 9.49 17.54 -55.08
CA ASP A 883 8.94 16.59 -56.05
C ASP A 883 7.44 16.23 -55.81
N SER A 884 6.77 16.85 -54.82
CA SER A 884 5.46 16.42 -54.30
C SER A 884 4.28 16.65 -55.25
N GLU A 885 4.32 17.68 -56.10
CA GLU A 885 3.25 17.99 -57.06
C GLU A 885 3.46 17.36 -58.46
N LYS A 886 4.63 16.74 -58.68
CA LYS A 886 4.95 16.10 -59.98
C LYS A 886 4.20 14.76 -60.08
N HIS A 887 3.60 14.45 -61.24
CA HIS A 887 2.80 13.23 -61.39
C HIS A 887 3.53 11.94 -60.92
N PRO A 888 2.79 10.95 -60.38
CA PRO A 888 3.34 9.65 -60.01
C PRO A 888 3.77 8.82 -61.24
N GLN A 889 4.57 7.79 -61.02
CA GLN A 889 4.86 6.78 -62.05
C GLN A 889 3.58 6.00 -62.38
N ALA A 890 3.28 5.81 -63.67
CA ALA A 890 2.08 5.10 -64.14
C ALA A 890 1.86 3.77 -63.40
N LYS A 891 2.89 2.93 -63.28
CA LYS A 891 2.85 1.65 -62.54
C LYS A 891 2.39 1.75 -61.06
N ASN A 892 2.67 2.87 -60.39
CA ASN A 892 2.23 3.10 -59.01
C ASN A 892 0.79 3.64 -58.95
N LEU A 893 0.34 4.33 -60.01
CA LEU A 893 -1.03 4.82 -60.16
C LEU A 893 -1.99 3.71 -60.60
N GLU A 894 -1.62 2.89 -61.57
CA GLU A 894 -2.29 1.64 -61.96
C GLU A 894 -2.56 0.77 -60.73
N ARG A 895 -1.52 0.52 -59.92
CA ARG A 895 -1.61 -0.25 -58.67
C ARG A 895 -2.52 0.39 -57.60
N PHE A 896 -2.74 1.71 -57.65
CA PHE A 896 -3.73 2.38 -56.81
C PHE A 896 -5.15 2.18 -57.36
N GLU A 897 -5.36 2.39 -58.66
CA GLU A 897 -6.65 2.18 -59.32
C GLU A 897 -7.12 0.71 -59.17
N ASP A 898 -6.23 -0.28 -59.36
CA ASP A 898 -6.44 -1.70 -59.05
C ASP A 898 -6.94 -1.92 -57.61
N SER A 899 -6.37 -1.19 -56.63
CA SER A 899 -6.70 -1.36 -55.21
C SER A 899 -8.06 -0.77 -54.82
N VAL A 900 -8.63 0.06 -55.70
CA VAL A 900 -9.92 0.75 -55.51
C VAL A 900 -11.02 0.13 -56.40
N ALA A 901 -10.65 -0.57 -57.47
CA ALA A 901 -11.56 -1.13 -58.47
C ALA A 901 -12.70 -1.99 -57.89
N SER A 902 -12.43 -2.79 -56.85
CA SER A 902 -13.44 -3.62 -56.16
C SER A 902 -14.48 -2.83 -55.35
N PHE A 903 -14.25 -1.53 -55.13
CA PHE A 903 -15.09 -0.64 -54.33
C PHE A 903 -15.79 0.44 -55.16
N ARG A 904 -15.63 0.46 -56.48
CA ARG A 904 -16.33 1.41 -57.37
C ARG A 904 -17.79 1.04 -57.64
N LEU A 905 -18.59 2.07 -57.94
CA LEU A 905 -19.87 1.99 -58.64
C LEU A 905 -19.70 2.67 -60.00
N TYR A 906 -19.98 1.92 -61.06
CA TYR A 906 -19.99 2.44 -62.44
C TYR A 906 -21.34 3.08 -62.73
N ASP A 907 -21.44 4.39 -62.48
CA ASP A 907 -22.71 5.14 -62.52
C ASP A 907 -23.29 5.28 -63.94
N GLU A 908 -22.50 5.06 -65.00
CA GLU A 908 -22.91 5.33 -66.40
C GLU A 908 -23.92 4.33 -66.99
N GLN A 909 -24.33 3.28 -66.26
CA GLN A 909 -25.17 2.20 -66.78
C GLN A 909 -26.61 2.15 -66.23
N GLN A 910 -27.02 3.04 -65.30
CA GLN A 910 -28.33 2.96 -64.63
C GLN A 910 -28.99 4.33 -64.43
N ASP A 911 -30.33 4.33 -64.40
CA ASP A 911 -31.14 5.54 -64.20
C ASP A 911 -30.82 6.25 -62.87
N GLY A 912 -30.79 7.58 -62.91
CA GLY A 912 -30.32 8.42 -61.79
C GLY A 912 -31.11 8.32 -60.48
N VAL A 913 -32.31 7.74 -60.50
CA VAL A 913 -33.09 7.41 -59.29
C VAL A 913 -32.54 6.14 -58.64
N LEU A 914 -32.29 5.09 -59.44
CA LEU A 914 -31.76 3.81 -58.97
C LEU A 914 -30.35 3.97 -58.37
N ALA A 915 -29.54 4.84 -58.98
CA ALA A 915 -28.21 5.21 -58.47
C ALA A 915 -28.26 5.88 -57.08
N GLN A 916 -29.35 6.54 -56.70
CA GLN A 916 -29.50 7.12 -55.38
C GLN A 916 -29.93 6.08 -54.33
N GLU A 917 -30.88 5.20 -54.66
CA GLU A 917 -31.23 4.04 -53.82
C GLU A 917 -30.02 3.12 -53.59
N LEU A 918 -29.18 2.90 -54.61
CA LEU A 918 -27.96 2.10 -54.50
C LEU A 918 -26.88 2.75 -53.61
N ARG A 919 -26.86 4.09 -53.50
CA ARG A 919 -25.95 4.80 -52.57
C ARG A 919 -26.45 4.76 -51.13
N GLU A 920 -27.76 4.81 -50.91
CA GLU A 920 -28.35 4.59 -49.57
C GLU A 920 -28.14 3.14 -49.08
N ASN A 921 -28.16 2.15 -49.99
CA ASN A 921 -27.92 0.74 -49.67
C ASN A 921 -26.43 0.34 -49.61
N ALA A 922 -25.48 1.16 -50.08
CA ALA A 922 -24.05 0.82 -50.11
C ALA A 922 -23.10 2.04 -49.97
N PRO A 923 -23.19 2.83 -48.88
CA PRO A 923 -22.46 4.10 -48.70
C PRO A 923 -20.94 3.99 -48.65
N TRP A 924 -20.38 2.77 -48.50
CA TRP A 924 -18.94 2.53 -48.52
C TRP A 924 -18.33 2.47 -49.92
N LYS A 925 -19.15 2.38 -50.99
CA LYS A 925 -18.68 2.36 -52.38
C LYS A 925 -18.44 3.76 -52.93
N ILE A 926 -17.62 3.84 -53.99
CA ILE A 926 -17.13 5.09 -54.58
C ILE A 926 -17.81 5.32 -55.93
N SER A 927 -18.52 6.43 -56.08
CA SER A 927 -19.03 6.89 -57.40
C SER A 927 -17.87 7.37 -58.27
N ASP A 928 -17.92 7.14 -59.59
CA ASP A 928 -16.91 7.67 -60.52
C ASP A 928 -16.78 9.21 -60.41
N LYS A 929 -17.87 9.93 -60.12
CA LYS A 929 -17.86 11.40 -59.91
C LYS A 929 -17.07 11.82 -58.67
N GLU A 930 -17.12 11.02 -57.61
CA GLU A 930 -16.32 11.21 -56.39
C GLU A 930 -14.85 10.89 -56.65
N PHE A 931 -14.59 9.81 -57.41
CA PHE A 931 -13.22 9.43 -57.79
C PHE A 931 -12.56 10.52 -58.64
N GLU A 932 -13.26 11.08 -59.63
CA GLU A 932 -12.75 12.21 -60.42
C GLU A 932 -12.49 13.45 -59.56
N ALA A 933 -13.45 13.84 -58.71
CA ALA A 933 -13.31 15.00 -57.81
C ALA A 933 -12.10 14.90 -56.86
N PHE A 934 -11.70 13.69 -56.47
CA PHE A 934 -10.52 13.46 -55.63
C PHE A 934 -9.31 12.85 -56.36
N ARG A 935 -9.31 12.79 -57.69
CA ARG A 935 -8.22 12.20 -58.50
C ARG A 935 -6.87 12.83 -58.20
N GLN A 936 -6.79 14.17 -58.25
CA GLN A 936 -5.54 14.90 -58.01
C GLN A 936 -4.98 14.63 -56.60
N LYS A 937 -5.83 14.63 -55.56
CA LYS A 937 -5.40 14.30 -54.19
C LYS A 937 -4.86 12.88 -54.09
N SER A 938 -5.47 11.93 -54.80
CA SER A 938 -5.04 10.53 -54.87
C SER A 938 -3.67 10.40 -55.55
N GLU A 939 -3.46 11.06 -56.69
CA GLU A 939 -2.16 11.13 -57.37
C GLU A 939 -1.06 11.71 -56.46
N THR A 940 -1.34 12.76 -55.69
CA THR A 940 -0.41 13.29 -54.67
C THR A 940 -0.10 12.28 -53.56
N LYS A 941 -1.06 11.43 -53.14
CA LYS A 941 -0.81 10.39 -52.12
C LYS A 941 0.05 9.25 -52.67
N VAL A 942 -0.17 8.84 -53.92
CA VAL A 942 0.73 7.91 -54.63
C VAL A 942 2.13 8.52 -54.70
N LYS A 943 2.24 9.80 -55.12
CA LYS A 943 3.52 10.49 -55.26
C LYS A 943 4.32 10.57 -53.96
N LEU A 944 3.64 10.91 -52.86
CA LEU A 944 4.26 10.99 -51.54
C LEU A 944 4.82 9.62 -51.09
N ASN A 945 4.16 8.50 -51.40
CA ASN A 945 4.72 7.18 -51.12
C ASN A 945 6.00 6.90 -51.93
N GLU A 946 6.10 7.33 -53.20
CA GLU A 946 7.35 7.23 -53.97
C GLU A 946 8.52 7.92 -53.26
N ILE A 947 8.26 9.12 -52.73
CA ILE A 947 9.26 9.94 -52.02
C ILE A 947 9.67 9.29 -50.69
N ILE A 948 8.70 8.83 -49.88
CA ILE A 948 8.99 8.17 -48.60
C ILE A 948 9.78 6.87 -48.83
N ARG A 949 9.38 6.03 -49.80
CA ARG A 949 10.07 4.77 -50.12
C ARG A 949 11.48 4.99 -50.67
N ARG A 950 11.71 6.05 -51.45
CA ARG A 950 13.04 6.45 -51.94
C ARG A 950 13.97 6.90 -50.79
N ASN A 951 13.45 7.64 -49.81
CA ASN A 951 14.27 8.33 -48.81
C ASN A 951 14.45 7.54 -47.49
N SER A 952 13.52 6.65 -47.13
CA SER A 952 13.45 5.99 -45.81
C SER A 952 13.78 4.48 -45.82
N ILE A 953 14.51 3.98 -46.81
CA ILE A 953 14.88 2.55 -46.97
C ILE A 953 15.53 1.97 -45.70
N TYR A 954 16.39 2.74 -45.02
CA TYR A 954 17.15 2.31 -43.83
C TYR A 954 16.62 2.88 -42.50
N ALA A 955 15.39 3.42 -42.49
CA ALA A 955 14.78 3.95 -41.28
C ALA A 955 14.45 2.84 -40.26
N GLY A 956 14.57 3.16 -38.97
CA GLY A 956 14.07 2.32 -37.88
C GLY A 956 12.59 2.60 -37.55
N LEU A 957 12.13 3.81 -37.88
CA LEU A 957 10.75 4.27 -37.70
C LEU A 957 10.49 5.41 -38.70
N VAL A 958 9.34 5.38 -39.38
CA VAL A 958 8.84 6.48 -40.20
C VAL A 958 7.60 7.08 -39.54
N VAL A 959 7.57 8.40 -39.40
CA VAL A 959 6.42 9.15 -38.87
C VAL A 959 5.94 10.11 -39.94
N VAL A 960 4.63 10.16 -40.19
CA VAL A 960 4.03 10.95 -41.29
C VAL A 960 2.81 11.71 -40.75
N SER A 961 2.62 12.97 -41.15
CA SER A 961 1.36 13.68 -40.93
C SER A 961 0.20 12.91 -41.57
N LEU A 962 -0.74 12.39 -40.77
CA LEU A 962 -1.96 11.74 -41.27
C LEU A 962 -2.81 12.77 -42.03
N PRO A 963 -3.27 12.50 -43.27
CA PRO A 963 -4.18 13.39 -43.97
C PRO A 963 -5.53 13.45 -43.25
N VAL A 964 -6.10 14.64 -43.11
CA VAL A 964 -7.46 14.79 -42.56
C VAL A 964 -8.49 14.36 -43.63
N PRO A 965 -9.47 13.51 -43.29
CA PRO A 965 -10.55 13.14 -44.22
C PRO A 965 -11.53 14.31 -44.44
N HIS A 966 -12.19 14.34 -45.60
CA HIS A 966 -13.24 15.32 -45.92
C HIS A 966 -14.62 14.72 -45.66
N SER A 967 -15.63 15.52 -45.31
CA SER A 967 -17.02 15.08 -45.09
C SER A 967 -17.61 14.28 -46.26
N ASP A 968 -17.12 14.56 -47.48
CA ASP A 968 -17.66 14.04 -48.73
C ASP A 968 -16.75 12.92 -49.31
N CYS A 969 -15.79 12.43 -48.51
CA CYS A 969 -14.89 11.34 -48.91
C CYS A 969 -15.38 10.01 -48.32
N THR A 970 -15.70 9.06 -49.20
CA THR A 970 -16.18 7.73 -48.83
C THR A 970 -15.12 6.90 -48.11
N SER A 971 -15.56 6.09 -47.14
CA SER A 971 -14.68 5.36 -46.23
C SER A 971 -13.66 4.45 -46.93
N ALA A 972 -14.04 3.81 -48.03
CA ALA A 972 -13.13 2.99 -48.82
C ALA A 972 -12.02 3.82 -49.52
N LEU A 973 -12.35 4.99 -50.07
CA LEU A 973 -11.38 5.85 -50.75
C LEU A 973 -10.35 6.42 -49.76
N TYR A 974 -10.82 6.90 -48.61
CA TYR A 974 -9.92 7.37 -47.55
C TYR A 974 -9.04 6.24 -46.99
N MET A 975 -9.59 5.04 -46.75
CA MET A 975 -8.79 3.88 -46.33
C MET A 975 -7.74 3.49 -47.38
N ALA A 976 -8.10 3.53 -48.67
CA ALA A 976 -7.16 3.29 -49.77
C ALA A 976 -6.02 4.32 -49.81
N TRP A 977 -6.26 5.60 -49.48
CA TRP A 977 -5.18 6.58 -49.31
C TRP A 977 -4.25 6.25 -48.13
N LEU A 978 -4.78 5.79 -46.99
CA LEU A 978 -3.95 5.41 -45.83
C LEU A 978 -3.10 4.16 -46.12
N ASP A 979 -3.66 3.19 -46.83
CA ASP A 979 -2.89 2.04 -47.33
C ASP A 979 -1.81 2.50 -48.32
N THR A 980 -2.19 3.31 -49.31
CA THR A 980 -1.29 3.80 -50.38
C THR A 980 -0.13 4.61 -49.85
N LEU A 981 -0.33 5.46 -48.83
CA LEU A 981 0.72 6.25 -48.19
C LEU A 981 1.75 5.41 -47.41
N THR A 982 1.39 4.20 -47.01
CA THR A 982 2.20 3.37 -46.09
C THR A 982 2.57 2.00 -46.68
N CYS A 983 2.11 1.69 -47.90
CA CYS A 983 2.32 0.41 -48.56
C CYS A 983 3.76 0.22 -49.04
N GLY A 984 4.40 -0.87 -48.62
CA GLY A 984 5.68 -1.34 -49.15
C GLY A 984 6.91 -0.67 -48.53
N LEU A 985 6.81 -0.19 -47.29
CA LEU A 985 7.93 0.25 -46.45
C LEU A 985 8.43 -0.91 -45.59
N HIS A 986 9.74 -0.99 -45.35
CA HIS A 986 10.40 -2.11 -44.63
C HIS A 986 10.55 -1.86 -43.11
N CYS A 987 9.93 -0.81 -42.58
CA CYS A 987 10.00 -0.43 -41.17
C CYS A 987 8.60 -0.05 -40.65
N PRO A 988 8.38 0.01 -39.32
CA PRO A 988 7.14 0.49 -38.75
C PRO A 988 6.83 1.93 -39.18
N VAL A 989 5.56 2.19 -39.51
CA VAL A 989 5.09 3.50 -39.95
C VAL A 989 4.03 4.01 -38.97
N VAL A 990 4.13 5.28 -38.57
CA VAL A 990 3.19 5.94 -37.68
C VAL A 990 2.56 7.14 -38.38
N LEU A 991 1.25 7.12 -38.55
CA LEU A 991 0.48 8.25 -39.04
C LEU A 991 -0.01 9.06 -37.83
N ILE A 992 0.37 10.34 -37.71
CA ILE A 992 0.04 11.20 -36.55
C ILE A 992 -0.70 12.45 -37.00
N ARG A 993 -1.72 12.86 -36.23
CA ARG A 993 -2.38 14.17 -36.33
C ARG A 993 -2.72 14.68 -34.93
N GLY A 994 -2.08 15.78 -34.50
CA GLY A 994 -2.55 16.55 -33.34
C GLY A 994 -3.91 17.22 -33.57
N ASN A 995 -4.58 17.59 -32.48
CA ASN A 995 -5.92 18.21 -32.47
C ASN A 995 -5.93 19.72 -32.83
N GLN A 996 -4.85 20.24 -33.43
CA GLN A 996 -4.64 21.66 -33.78
C GLN A 996 -4.49 22.62 -32.58
N GLU A 997 -4.43 22.11 -31.33
CA GLU A 997 -4.00 22.90 -30.17
C GLU A 997 -2.47 22.90 -30.06
N ASP A 998 -1.87 23.98 -29.53
CA ASP A 998 -0.43 24.06 -29.28
C ASP A 998 0.01 22.99 -28.27
N VAL A 999 0.71 21.96 -28.75
CA VAL A 999 1.36 20.92 -27.93
C VAL A 999 2.74 21.39 -27.43
N LEU A 1000 3.32 22.40 -28.09
CA LEU A 1000 4.64 22.95 -27.84
C LEU A 1000 4.59 24.47 -27.69
N THR A 1001 5.41 25.04 -26.81
CA THR A 1001 5.60 26.50 -26.75
C THR A 1001 7.01 26.88 -26.34
N PHE A 1002 7.51 27.97 -26.93
CA PHE A 1002 8.80 28.58 -26.58
C PHE A 1002 8.69 29.58 -25.42
N TYR A 1003 7.49 30.04 -25.09
CA TYR A 1003 7.29 31.21 -24.23
C TYR A 1003 7.14 30.84 -22.76
N CYS A 1004 7.97 31.47 -21.93
CA CYS A 1004 7.81 31.48 -20.47
C CYS A 1004 6.97 32.67 -20.01
N GLN A 1005 5.69 32.67 -20.39
CA GLN A 1005 4.62 33.37 -19.65
C GLN A 1005 4.12 32.47 -18.52
#